data_AF-A0A9X1ZPI5-F1
#
_entry.id   AF-A0A9X1ZPI5-F1
#
_cell.length_a   1.000
_cell.length_b   1.000
_cell.length_c   1.000
_cell.angle_alpha   90.00
_cell.angle_beta   90.00
_cell.angle_gamma   90.00
#
_symmetry.space_group_name_H-M   'P 1'
#
loop_
_entity.id
_entity.type
_entity.pdbx_description
1 polymer ?
#
loop_
_entity_poly.entity_id
_entity_poly.type
_entity_poly.pdbx_seq_one_letter_code
_entity_poly.pdbx_strand_id
1 'polypeptide(L)'
;MLPESEILNVFAVSAFDEYYLPSINRNTFEKLDSKSLFDKHFKSSFAMEDTLHIIIGLDSGLLANYVMENKPAEGSHFIFVEIDEVFKLLNIDIPSEKNHVQVCHFSELEGLLSDSRLSVFLAKRQYCIHRSLAAAGDYLLQYSLLGTQVDKLVDDIVYQESIGFSQKVFIREQLRNICENRFQAKVFSGRFDNMTAIVVAGGPSLDETIGWIKDNQSKLIIFAVSRVAGKLSEAGIVPHIIVSVDPEDFSFEVNRGMLALAGKSIFVNSYHVSSRLLSQWQGLTLYMGSRLPWSQVLDGDNIQTMGPTVTNSAVHLAINLGFKKVLLTGSDFCFSAEGFTHSKGSLETSLGPNLGFIGEWVTTYAGHKAETAVQLKLAAESLANDVAQHPQVSVCNLSKNATKIDKIPYCEHTSIVLEDCHLTPADFHQMVEAIYLNQSTEDDFYQVLNQTTTANDTFNWLVAQTQQALLALQKVKSEVHSTSLADVSTQVDSIEAEINHRYSDFSKLIKFYGYLEFSAFLSTKTQQDWDEEHMLQMSLSYYQAFHDIAKDLAAQTASAISRINNRINERKANVSLCDLAKTWRADYQPGRVHIWQKYHAKPLEKLSPPETAMFTELEAEFHQQFIRQPQVYIDVVKNQSASKKVLEKILHLVHHKHVEGLAYLSRNLLPLTQHDDDAKYLYSLSSANQLFLENKPSEALQAIQQYKGKHDEHYLKLTLQLSLTLAKLDLASDTLQKLIEYSDLYLPFYAHVLRLQGHLNQAVNIYLDYLEKYPSDVTTWLKLGMFMVDVNQIDSAFTAFSNALNADPNNQVAQDYIHQIEQACQNAE
;
A
#
# COMPACT_ATOMS: atom_id res chain seq x y z
N MET A 1 20.29 -3.84 36.37
CA MET A 1 19.89 -3.93 34.95
C MET A 1 18.48 -3.39 34.84
N LEU A 2 18.18 -2.61 33.80
CA LEU A 2 16.78 -2.41 33.36
C LEU A 2 16.18 -3.81 33.11
N PRO A 3 14.86 -4.00 33.28
CA PRO A 3 14.27 -5.31 33.10
C PRO A 3 14.46 -5.72 31.63
N GLU A 4 14.65 -7.02 31.37
CA GLU A 4 14.76 -7.51 29.99
C GLU A 4 13.51 -7.21 29.15
N SER A 5 12.36 -6.97 29.82
CA SER A 5 11.11 -6.49 29.22
C SER A 5 10.52 -5.33 30.03
N GLU A 6 9.99 -4.31 29.33
CA GLU A 6 9.19 -3.22 29.93
C GLU A 6 7.81 -3.69 30.42
N ILE A 7 7.41 -4.92 30.08
CA ILE A 7 6.11 -5.52 30.38
C ILE A 7 6.27 -6.40 31.62
N LEU A 8 5.68 -5.93 32.72
CA LEU A 8 5.73 -6.59 34.02
C LEU A 8 4.48 -7.44 34.25
N ASN A 9 4.65 -8.63 34.83
CA ASN A 9 3.55 -9.47 35.34
C ASN A 9 3.06 -8.96 36.71
N VAL A 10 2.58 -7.72 36.73
CA VAL A 10 2.06 -7.05 37.94
C VAL A 10 0.68 -6.52 37.58
N PHE A 11 -0.34 -7.06 38.21
CA PHE A 11 -1.72 -6.59 38.04
C PHE A 11 -2.07 -5.59 39.13
N ALA A 12 -2.77 -4.54 38.74
CA ALA A 12 -3.47 -3.63 39.64
C ALA A 12 -4.98 -3.87 39.55
N VAL A 13 -5.68 -3.48 40.62
CA VAL A 13 -7.14 -3.45 40.67
C VAL A 13 -7.53 -1.98 40.70
N SER A 14 -8.32 -1.54 39.71
CA SER A 14 -8.82 -0.17 39.66
C SER A 14 -9.84 0.10 40.77
N ALA A 15 -10.21 1.36 40.97
CA ALA A 15 -11.32 1.74 41.87
C ALA A 15 -12.70 1.17 41.47
N PHE A 16 -12.79 0.50 40.31
CA PHE A 16 -14.00 -0.11 39.75
C PHE A 16 -13.94 -1.65 39.76
N ASP A 17 -13.02 -2.25 40.53
CA ASP A 17 -12.79 -3.69 40.62
C ASP A 17 -12.35 -4.35 39.29
N GLU A 18 -11.71 -3.57 38.40
CA GLU A 18 -11.18 -4.07 37.13
C GLU A 18 -9.70 -4.41 37.26
N TYR A 19 -9.33 -5.64 36.88
CA TYR A 19 -7.94 -6.09 36.84
C TYR A 19 -7.29 -5.64 35.54
N TYR A 20 -6.12 -4.99 35.65
CA TYR A 20 -5.37 -4.57 34.48
C TYR A 20 -3.86 -4.58 34.77
N LEU A 21 -3.04 -4.60 33.70
CA LEU A 21 -1.59 -4.51 33.76
C LEU A 21 -1.17 -3.04 33.69
N PRO A 22 -0.62 -2.42 34.75
CA PRO A 22 -0.14 -1.03 34.70
C PRO A 22 1.05 -0.84 33.76
N SER A 23 1.84 -1.90 33.53
CA SER A 23 2.90 -1.94 32.52
C SER A 23 2.37 -1.77 31.11
N ILE A 24 1.13 -2.23 30.88
CA ILE A 24 0.36 -1.95 29.68
C ILE A 24 -0.43 -0.67 29.95
N ASN A 25 -1.60 -0.70 30.54
CA ASN A 25 -2.55 0.41 30.54
C ASN A 25 -2.22 1.63 31.43
N ARG A 26 -1.08 1.68 32.12
CA ARG A 26 -0.71 2.77 33.04
C ARG A 26 -1.83 3.08 34.04
N ASN A 27 -2.22 4.36 34.18
CA ASN A 27 -3.30 4.78 35.06
C ASN A 27 -4.62 4.97 34.30
N THR A 28 -4.79 4.35 33.12
CA THR A 28 -5.93 4.60 32.21
C THR A 28 -7.28 4.31 32.90
N PHE A 29 -7.35 3.22 33.67
CA PHE A 29 -8.58 2.77 34.32
C PHE A 29 -8.76 3.27 35.77
N GLU A 30 -7.87 4.15 36.25
CA GLU A 30 -7.93 4.63 37.65
C GLU A 30 -9.04 5.66 37.89
N LYS A 31 -9.41 6.44 36.87
CA LYS A 31 -10.37 7.55 37.00
C LYS A 31 -11.76 7.25 36.45
N LEU A 32 -11.84 6.34 35.47
CA LEU A 32 -13.06 5.95 34.78
C LEU A 32 -12.99 4.45 34.50
N ASP A 33 -14.14 3.77 34.59
CA ASP A 33 -14.27 2.36 34.26
C ASP A 33 -14.00 2.10 32.77
N SER A 34 -13.54 0.88 32.47
CA SER A 34 -13.16 0.48 31.11
C SER A 34 -14.30 0.61 30.12
N LYS A 35 -15.53 0.25 30.52
CA LYS A 35 -16.72 0.32 29.67
C LYS A 35 -17.03 1.75 29.24
N SER A 36 -17.02 2.71 30.16
CA SER A 36 -17.23 4.13 29.84
C SER A 36 -16.18 4.69 28.88
N LEU A 37 -14.91 4.27 29.04
CA LEU A 37 -13.83 4.66 28.14
C LEU A 37 -14.01 4.02 26.75
N PHE A 38 -14.28 2.73 26.66
CA PHE A 38 -14.50 2.05 25.38
C PHE A 38 -15.75 2.56 24.68
N ASP A 39 -16.81 2.89 25.41
CA ASP A 39 -18.01 3.51 24.82
C ASP A 39 -17.70 4.85 24.13
N LYS A 40 -16.79 5.64 24.71
CA LYS A 40 -16.35 6.91 24.14
C LYS A 40 -15.50 6.73 22.89
N HIS A 41 -14.68 5.68 22.84
CA HIS A 41 -13.66 5.49 21.80
C HIS A 41 -14.11 4.58 20.64
N PHE A 42 -14.89 3.53 20.92
CA PHE A 42 -15.14 2.44 19.96
C PHE A 42 -16.62 2.20 19.63
N LYS A 43 -17.57 2.67 20.46
CA LYS A 43 -19.00 2.36 20.29
C LYS A 43 -19.56 2.72 18.92
N SER A 44 -19.18 3.88 18.39
CA SER A 44 -19.65 4.32 17.06
C SER A 44 -19.04 3.48 15.95
N SER A 45 -17.75 3.13 16.04
CA SER A 45 -17.09 2.30 15.03
C SER A 45 -17.52 0.83 15.07
N PHE A 46 -17.72 0.25 16.25
CA PHE A 46 -18.11 -1.16 16.41
C PHE A 46 -19.60 -1.41 16.09
N ALA A 47 -20.37 -0.34 15.85
CA ALA A 47 -21.75 -0.42 15.40
C ALA A 47 -21.89 -0.59 13.87
N MET A 48 -20.79 -0.61 13.11
CA MET A 48 -20.81 -0.82 11.67
C MET A 48 -21.12 -2.28 11.36
N GLU A 49 -22.22 -2.53 10.63
CA GLU A 49 -22.59 -3.87 10.16
C GLU A 49 -21.60 -4.37 9.08
N ASP A 50 -21.52 -5.68 8.90
CA ASP A 50 -20.69 -6.36 7.90
C ASP A 50 -19.23 -5.87 7.85
N THR A 51 -18.63 -5.62 9.03
CA THR A 51 -17.29 -5.05 9.13
C THR A 51 -16.30 -5.97 9.85
N LEU A 52 -15.09 -6.11 9.29
CA LEU A 52 -13.97 -6.76 9.95
C LEU A 52 -13.18 -5.75 10.80
N HIS A 53 -13.17 -5.94 12.12
CA HIS A 53 -12.44 -5.12 13.07
C HIS A 53 -11.12 -5.80 13.45
N ILE A 54 -9.99 -5.25 12.99
CA ILE A 54 -8.65 -5.70 13.38
C ILE A 54 -8.18 -4.77 14.50
N ILE A 55 -7.99 -5.29 15.71
CA ILE A 55 -7.71 -4.51 16.90
C ILE A 55 -6.31 -4.83 17.42
N ILE A 56 -5.46 -3.82 17.53
CA ILE A 56 -4.11 -3.96 18.06
C ILE A 56 -4.14 -3.75 19.58
N GLY A 57 -3.89 -4.83 20.33
CA GLY A 57 -3.88 -4.89 21.79
C GLY A 57 -5.24 -5.17 22.44
N LEU A 58 -5.20 -5.78 23.63
CA LEU A 58 -6.37 -6.22 24.39
C LEU A 58 -6.77 -5.31 25.54
N ASP A 59 -5.96 -4.30 25.87
CA ASP A 59 -6.09 -3.49 27.09
C ASP A 59 -6.19 -4.36 28.34
N SER A 60 -5.21 -5.25 28.54
CA SER A 60 -5.18 -6.23 29.64
C SER A 60 -6.34 -7.23 29.65
N GLY A 61 -7.01 -7.43 28.51
CA GLY A 61 -8.18 -8.30 28.36
C GLY A 61 -9.53 -7.59 28.49
N LEU A 62 -9.54 -6.35 29.00
CA LEU A 62 -10.77 -5.60 29.23
C LEU A 62 -11.49 -5.24 27.92
N LEU A 63 -10.76 -4.94 26.85
CA LEU A 63 -11.38 -4.60 25.56
C LEU A 63 -12.01 -5.81 24.88
N ALA A 64 -11.39 -6.99 24.99
CA ALA A 64 -11.98 -8.23 24.50
C ALA A 64 -13.26 -8.57 25.28
N ASN A 65 -13.25 -8.44 26.60
CA ASN A 65 -14.46 -8.61 27.43
C ASN A 65 -15.56 -7.64 27.03
N TYR A 66 -15.24 -6.37 26.81
CA TYR A 66 -16.18 -5.38 26.31
C TYR A 66 -16.84 -5.81 24.99
N VAL A 67 -16.08 -6.32 24.02
CA VAL A 67 -16.65 -6.82 22.75
C VAL A 67 -17.51 -8.07 22.99
N MET A 68 -17.08 -9.00 23.84
CA MET A 68 -17.81 -10.24 24.12
C MET A 68 -19.12 -10.01 24.90
N GLU A 69 -19.15 -9.05 25.81
CA GLU A 69 -20.34 -8.71 26.62
C GLU A 69 -21.40 -7.95 25.84
N ASN A 70 -21.00 -7.21 24.80
CA ASN A 70 -21.91 -6.50 23.92
C ASN A 70 -22.36 -7.40 22.76
N LYS A 71 -23.56 -7.15 22.23
CA LYS A 71 -24.00 -7.81 20.99
C LYS A 71 -23.24 -7.14 19.83
N PRO A 72 -22.46 -7.89 19.02
CA PRO A 72 -21.80 -7.31 17.85
C PRO A 72 -22.87 -6.83 16.85
N ALA A 73 -22.51 -5.84 16.03
CA ALA A 73 -23.30 -5.49 14.87
C ALA A 73 -23.43 -6.70 13.92
N GLU A 74 -24.54 -6.78 13.18
CA GLU A 74 -24.80 -7.91 12.30
C GLU A 74 -23.66 -8.10 11.28
N GLY A 75 -23.23 -9.35 11.06
CA GLY A 75 -22.15 -9.68 10.11
C GLY A 75 -20.72 -9.29 10.54
N SER A 76 -20.53 -8.67 11.71
CA SER A 76 -19.23 -8.14 12.13
C SER A 76 -18.32 -9.18 12.78
N HIS A 77 -17.02 -9.09 12.51
CA HIS A 77 -15.98 -9.98 13.02
C HIS A 77 -14.86 -9.16 13.68
N PHE A 78 -14.27 -9.70 14.75
CA PHE A 78 -13.24 -9.03 15.55
C PHE A 78 -12.01 -9.91 15.67
N ILE A 79 -10.85 -9.38 15.26
CA ILE A 79 -9.55 -10.04 15.40
C ILE A 79 -8.67 -9.14 16.26
N PHE A 80 -8.37 -9.60 17.46
CA PHE A 80 -7.39 -8.98 18.32
C PHE A 80 -6.00 -9.52 18.00
N VAL A 81 -5.04 -8.62 17.83
CA VAL A 81 -3.64 -8.92 17.60
C VAL A 81 -2.89 -8.40 18.81
N GLU A 82 -2.25 -9.29 19.56
CA GLU A 82 -1.58 -8.95 20.81
C GLU A 82 -0.09 -9.29 20.74
N ILE A 83 0.73 -8.53 21.47
CA ILE A 83 2.17 -8.79 21.58
C ILE A 83 2.42 -10.04 22.42
N ASP A 84 3.38 -10.87 22.01
CA ASP A 84 3.65 -12.19 22.61
C ASP A 84 3.89 -12.16 24.12
N GLU A 85 4.51 -11.09 24.62
CA GLU A 85 4.79 -10.91 26.04
C GLU A 85 3.51 -10.74 26.84
N VAL A 86 2.55 -9.93 26.36
CA VAL A 86 1.24 -9.74 27.02
C VAL A 86 0.39 -10.99 26.89
N PHE A 87 0.40 -11.61 25.71
CA PHE A 87 -0.38 -12.83 25.45
C PHE A 87 -0.09 -13.93 26.48
N LYS A 88 1.18 -14.09 26.90
CA LYS A 88 1.58 -15.08 27.92
C LYS A 88 1.11 -14.75 29.34
N LEU A 89 0.81 -13.49 29.62
CA LEU A 89 0.38 -13.03 30.94
C LEU A 89 -1.14 -13.10 31.12
N LEU A 90 -1.89 -13.12 30.02
CA LEU A 90 -3.34 -13.15 30.02
C LEU A 90 -3.84 -14.59 29.86
N ASN A 91 -4.81 -14.99 30.68
CA ASN A 91 -5.56 -16.21 30.44
C ASN A 91 -6.76 -15.89 29.53
N ILE A 92 -6.61 -16.14 28.23
CA ILE A 92 -7.60 -15.77 27.23
C ILE A 92 -8.47 -17.00 26.93
N ASP A 93 -9.72 -16.96 27.39
CA ASP A 93 -10.73 -17.97 27.07
C ASP A 93 -11.87 -17.30 26.28
N ILE A 94 -12.05 -17.73 25.03
CA ILE A 94 -13.12 -17.24 24.16
C ILE A 94 -14.17 -18.35 24.08
N PRO A 95 -15.38 -18.13 24.61
CA PRO A 95 -16.43 -19.14 24.58
C PRO A 95 -16.77 -19.57 23.15
N SER A 96 -17.08 -20.84 22.95
CA SER A 96 -17.34 -21.43 21.62
C SER A 96 -18.46 -20.72 20.82
N GLU A 97 -19.42 -20.14 21.54
CA GLU A 97 -20.55 -19.37 21.04
C GLU A 97 -20.17 -17.94 20.56
N LYS A 98 -18.93 -17.51 20.80
CA LYS A 98 -18.36 -16.22 20.38
C LYS A 98 -17.39 -16.36 19.21
N ASN A 99 -17.73 -17.20 18.23
CA ASN A 99 -16.91 -17.48 17.03
C ASN A 99 -16.57 -16.26 16.15
N HIS A 100 -17.20 -15.11 16.37
CA HIS A 100 -16.92 -13.84 15.70
C HIS A 100 -15.78 -13.04 16.35
N VAL A 101 -15.25 -13.50 17.50
CA VAL A 101 -14.09 -12.91 18.17
C VAL A 101 -12.92 -13.89 18.11
N GLN A 102 -11.76 -13.41 17.68
CA GLN A 102 -10.52 -14.15 17.64
C GLN A 102 -9.41 -13.31 18.28
N VAL A 103 -8.48 -13.98 18.95
CA VAL A 103 -7.26 -13.37 19.47
C VAL A 103 -6.10 -14.19 18.91
N CYS A 104 -5.09 -13.52 18.37
CA CYS A 104 -3.97 -14.17 17.70
C CYS A 104 -2.64 -13.45 17.95
N HIS A 105 -1.55 -14.18 17.72
CA HIS A 105 -0.23 -13.60 17.56
C HIS A 105 -0.10 -12.96 16.17
N PHE A 106 0.80 -11.99 16.03
CA PHE A 106 1.07 -11.38 14.71
C PHE A 106 1.44 -12.42 13.64
N SER A 107 2.19 -13.46 14.01
CA SER A 107 2.60 -14.53 13.09
C SER A 107 1.43 -15.37 12.53
N GLU A 108 0.28 -15.35 13.18
CA GLU A 108 -0.91 -16.11 12.80
C GLU A 108 -1.89 -15.27 11.97
N LEU A 109 -1.76 -13.93 12.05
CA LEU A 109 -2.70 -12.98 11.45
C LEU A 109 -2.82 -13.15 9.94
N GLU A 110 -1.70 -13.34 9.23
CA GLU A 110 -1.73 -13.55 7.77
C GLU A 110 -2.56 -14.77 7.39
N GLY A 111 -2.41 -15.88 8.13
CA GLY A 111 -3.17 -17.10 7.91
C GLY A 111 -4.67 -16.91 8.16
N LEU A 112 -5.04 -16.13 9.19
CA LEU A 112 -6.43 -15.79 9.48
C LEU A 112 -7.03 -14.90 8.39
N LEU A 113 -6.33 -13.83 7.99
CA LEU A 113 -6.80 -12.90 6.97
C LEU A 113 -6.87 -13.52 5.57
N SER A 114 -6.10 -14.58 5.33
CA SER A 114 -6.14 -15.38 4.10
C SER A 114 -7.24 -16.44 4.08
N ASP A 115 -7.96 -16.66 5.18
CA ASP A 115 -9.17 -17.49 5.20
C ASP A 115 -10.20 -16.86 4.24
N SER A 116 -10.79 -17.68 3.36
CA SER A 116 -11.73 -17.23 2.34
C SER A 116 -12.94 -16.46 2.90
N ARG A 117 -13.25 -16.65 4.20
CA ARG A 117 -14.31 -15.93 4.89
C ARG A 117 -13.93 -14.49 5.25
N LEU A 118 -12.67 -14.28 5.63
CA LEU A 118 -12.16 -12.98 6.09
C LEU A 118 -11.60 -12.16 4.93
N SER A 119 -11.00 -12.80 3.93
CA SER A 119 -10.44 -12.12 2.75
C SER A 119 -11.50 -11.32 1.98
N VAL A 120 -12.76 -11.74 1.99
CA VAL A 120 -13.88 -11.02 1.36
C VAL A 120 -14.12 -9.64 1.98
N PHE A 121 -13.92 -9.46 3.30
CA PHE A 121 -14.04 -8.14 3.93
C PHE A 121 -12.93 -7.19 3.46
N LEU A 122 -11.71 -7.71 3.35
CA LEU A 122 -10.54 -6.96 2.86
C LEU A 122 -10.71 -6.56 1.39
N ALA A 123 -11.16 -7.51 0.56
CA ALA A 123 -11.52 -7.30 -0.84
C ALA A 123 -12.55 -6.20 -1.05
N LYS A 124 -13.62 -6.20 -0.25
CA LYS A 124 -14.70 -5.19 -0.28
C LYS A 124 -14.33 -3.89 0.39
N ARG A 125 -13.14 -3.78 1.00
CA ARG A 125 -12.71 -2.65 1.84
C ARG A 125 -13.68 -2.37 3.02
N GLN A 126 -14.30 -3.43 3.54
CA GLN A 126 -15.20 -3.40 4.69
C GLN A 126 -14.45 -3.84 5.96
N TYR A 127 -13.40 -3.11 6.30
CA TYR A 127 -12.60 -3.38 7.49
C TYR A 127 -12.18 -2.09 8.17
N CYS A 128 -11.83 -2.20 9.45
CA CYS A 128 -11.27 -1.11 10.25
C CYS A 128 -10.12 -1.63 11.11
N ILE A 129 -9.00 -0.92 11.10
CA ILE A 129 -7.86 -1.19 11.99
C ILE A 129 -7.92 -0.24 13.18
N HIS A 130 -8.10 -0.80 14.37
CA HIS A 130 -8.22 -0.10 15.63
C HIS A 130 -6.97 -0.27 16.46
N ARG A 131 -6.63 0.78 17.22
CA ARG A 131 -5.60 0.71 18.26
C ARG A 131 -6.35 0.73 19.58
N SER A 132 -6.09 -0.25 20.45
CA SER A 132 -6.55 -0.24 21.85
C SER A 132 -6.09 1.04 22.56
N LEU A 133 -6.64 1.34 23.75
CA LEU A 133 -6.21 2.52 24.50
C LEU A 133 -4.72 2.46 24.83
N ALA A 134 -4.19 1.26 25.10
CA ALA A 134 -2.77 1.04 25.30
C ALA A 134 -1.94 1.28 24.04
N ALA A 135 -2.34 0.68 22.92
CA ALA A 135 -1.63 0.86 21.65
C ALA A 135 -1.71 2.31 21.15
N ALA A 136 -2.82 3.00 21.36
CA ALA A 136 -3.00 4.40 21.00
C ALA A 136 -2.22 5.37 21.91
N GLY A 137 -1.93 4.95 23.14
CA GLY A 137 -1.13 5.72 24.09
C GLY A 137 0.37 5.83 23.71
N ASP A 138 0.85 4.97 22.80
CA ASP A 138 2.16 5.05 22.15
C ASP A 138 3.37 5.09 23.10
N TYR A 139 3.24 4.49 24.28
CA TYR A 139 4.30 4.47 25.30
C TYR A 139 5.12 3.17 25.35
N LEU A 140 4.56 2.07 24.84
CA LEU A 140 5.26 0.81 24.63
C LEU A 140 5.60 0.67 23.16
N LEU A 141 6.89 0.60 22.86
CA LEU A 141 7.38 0.47 21.49
C LEU A 141 6.81 -0.78 20.80
N GLN A 142 6.65 -1.88 21.53
CA GLN A 142 6.15 -3.14 21.01
C GLN A 142 4.77 -2.97 20.34
N TYR A 143 3.89 -2.11 20.87
CA TYR A 143 2.59 -1.84 20.25
C TYR A 143 2.69 -0.96 19.00
N SER A 144 3.57 0.04 18.98
CA SER A 144 3.79 0.88 17.79
C SER A 144 4.36 0.05 16.63
N LEU A 145 5.28 -0.87 16.94
CA LEU A 145 5.81 -1.83 15.97
C LEU A 145 4.74 -2.80 15.49
N LEU A 146 4.00 -3.41 16.41
CA LEU A 146 2.91 -4.32 16.06
C LEU A 146 1.88 -3.62 15.17
N GLY A 147 1.49 -2.39 15.50
CA GLY A 147 0.55 -1.62 14.69
C GLY A 147 1.06 -1.35 13.29
N THR A 148 2.33 -0.99 13.14
CA THR A 148 2.98 -0.82 11.84
C THR A 148 3.00 -2.13 11.04
N GLN A 149 3.31 -3.26 11.70
CA GLN A 149 3.35 -4.58 11.07
C GLN A 149 1.96 -5.02 10.61
N VAL A 150 0.93 -4.78 11.43
CA VAL A 150 -0.48 -5.06 11.09
C VAL A 150 -0.93 -4.18 9.93
N ASP A 151 -0.67 -2.86 9.97
CA ASP A 151 -1.02 -1.95 8.88
C ASP A 151 -0.39 -2.42 7.56
N LYS A 152 0.92 -2.72 7.57
CA LYS A 152 1.64 -3.20 6.38
C LYS A 152 1.07 -4.51 5.84
N LEU A 153 0.85 -5.50 6.72
CA LEU A 153 0.30 -6.80 6.32
C LEU A 153 -1.09 -6.66 5.71
N VAL A 154 -1.97 -5.86 6.33
CA VAL A 154 -3.32 -5.62 5.81
C VAL A 154 -3.27 -4.88 4.48
N ASP A 155 -2.41 -3.87 4.33
CA ASP A 155 -2.20 -3.17 3.05
C ASP A 155 -1.72 -4.13 1.95
N ASP A 156 -0.79 -5.03 2.27
CA ASP A 156 -0.26 -6.04 1.34
C ASP A 156 -1.35 -7.03 0.91
N ILE A 157 -2.14 -7.57 1.85
CA ILE A 157 -3.25 -8.49 1.54
C ILE A 157 -4.33 -7.77 0.74
N VAL A 158 -4.76 -6.57 1.16
CA VAL A 158 -5.74 -5.77 0.42
C VAL A 158 -5.26 -5.47 -0.99
N TYR A 159 -3.96 -5.20 -1.17
CA TYR A 159 -3.38 -5.00 -2.50
C TYR A 159 -3.50 -6.28 -3.34
N GLN A 160 -3.06 -7.43 -2.82
CA GLN A 160 -3.14 -8.72 -3.53
C GLN A 160 -4.57 -9.09 -3.90
N GLU A 161 -5.50 -8.97 -2.95
CA GLU A 161 -6.93 -9.16 -3.16
C GLU A 161 -7.43 -8.18 -4.22
N SER A 162 -7.09 -6.89 -4.12
CA SER A 162 -7.54 -5.85 -5.05
C SER A 162 -7.08 -6.05 -6.50
N ILE A 163 -5.96 -6.73 -6.76
CA ILE A 163 -5.54 -7.09 -8.12
C ILE A 163 -6.65 -7.90 -8.77
N GLY A 164 -7.24 -8.84 -8.03
CA GLY A 164 -8.39 -9.65 -8.43
C GLY A 164 -9.74 -8.92 -8.41
N PHE A 165 -9.84 -7.66 -7.98
CA PHE A 165 -11.10 -6.89 -7.97
C PHE A 165 -11.06 -5.65 -8.87
N SER A 166 -9.90 -5.36 -9.43
CA SER A 166 -9.69 -4.21 -10.30
C SER A 166 -10.22 -4.40 -11.73
N GLN A 167 -10.65 -5.62 -12.13
CA GLN A 167 -10.99 -5.94 -13.53
C GLN A 167 -11.98 -4.96 -14.14
N LYS A 168 -12.97 -4.48 -13.37
CA LYS A 168 -13.97 -3.51 -13.86
C LYS A 168 -13.32 -2.24 -14.38
N VAL A 169 -12.30 -1.73 -13.70
CA VAL A 169 -11.59 -0.51 -14.12
C VAL A 169 -10.93 -0.75 -15.47
N PHE A 170 -10.19 -1.86 -15.61
CA PHE A 170 -9.51 -2.25 -16.84
C PHE A 170 -10.48 -2.45 -18.01
N ILE A 171 -11.58 -3.20 -17.81
CA ILE A 171 -12.56 -3.46 -18.87
C ILE A 171 -13.33 -2.20 -19.24
N ARG A 172 -13.71 -1.34 -18.27
CA ARG A 172 -14.39 -0.07 -18.58
C ARG A 172 -13.51 0.85 -19.40
N GLU A 173 -12.24 1.02 -19.04
CA GLU A 173 -11.30 1.83 -19.84
C GLU A 173 -10.99 1.19 -21.20
N GLN A 174 -10.87 -0.14 -21.28
CA GLN A 174 -10.77 -0.85 -22.56
C GLN A 174 -11.94 -0.51 -23.48
N LEU A 175 -13.19 -0.57 -22.98
CA LEU A 175 -14.39 -0.21 -23.74
C LEU A 175 -14.41 1.26 -24.18
N ARG A 176 -13.93 2.17 -23.32
CA ARG A 176 -13.78 3.61 -23.66
C ARG A 176 -12.75 3.83 -24.76
N ASN A 177 -11.70 3.02 -24.80
CA ASN A 177 -10.59 3.14 -25.75
C ASN A 177 -10.76 2.37 -27.06
N ILE A 178 -11.80 1.54 -27.21
CA ILE A 178 -12.03 0.72 -28.42
C ILE A 178 -11.83 1.52 -29.71
N CYS A 179 -12.37 2.75 -29.76
CA CYS A 179 -12.28 3.59 -30.96
C CYS A 179 -10.90 4.23 -31.19
N GLU A 180 -10.08 4.39 -30.15
CA GLU A 180 -8.74 4.98 -30.23
C GLU A 180 -7.64 3.92 -30.43
N ASN A 181 -7.86 2.69 -29.94
CA ASN A 181 -6.97 1.54 -30.10
C ASN A 181 -7.05 0.94 -31.52
N ARG A 182 -6.57 1.69 -32.51
CA ARG A 182 -6.74 1.32 -33.93
C ARG A 182 -5.59 0.47 -34.46
N PHE A 183 -4.35 0.88 -34.17
CA PHE A 183 -3.15 0.28 -34.73
C PHE A 183 -2.39 -0.53 -33.69
N GLN A 184 -1.91 -1.71 -34.06
CA GLN A 184 -1.32 -2.67 -33.14
C GLN A 184 0.19 -2.43 -32.99
N ALA A 185 0.71 -2.55 -31.77
CA ALA A 185 2.14 -2.44 -31.51
C ALA A 185 2.98 -3.48 -32.28
N LYS A 186 2.38 -4.64 -32.62
CA LYS A 186 3.03 -5.70 -33.42
C LYS A 186 3.53 -5.25 -34.79
N VAL A 187 3.09 -4.08 -35.28
CA VAL A 187 3.54 -3.48 -36.54
C VAL A 187 5.07 -3.39 -36.64
N PHE A 188 5.72 -3.26 -35.48
CA PHE A 188 7.17 -3.14 -35.35
C PHE A 188 7.88 -4.42 -34.91
N SER A 189 7.17 -5.55 -34.74
CA SER A 189 7.77 -6.78 -34.23
C SER A 189 8.95 -7.25 -35.08
N GLY A 190 10.10 -7.49 -34.43
CA GLY A 190 11.32 -8.02 -35.07
C GLY A 190 11.98 -7.13 -36.11
N ARG A 191 11.85 -5.79 -36.01
CA ARG A 191 12.38 -4.85 -37.03
C ARG A 191 13.71 -4.19 -36.68
N PHE A 192 14.12 -4.19 -35.40
CA PHE A 192 15.20 -3.30 -34.92
C PHE A 192 16.41 -4.03 -34.34
N ASP A 193 16.70 -5.26 -34.79
CA ASP A 193 17.74 -6.13 -34.25
C ASP A 193 19.15 -5.51 -34.19
N ASN A 194 19.51 -4.60 -35.11
CA ASN A 194 20.83 -3.95 -35.17
C ASN A 194 20.87 -2.55 -34.51
N MET A 195 19.88 -2.20 -33.70
CA MET A 195 19.80 -0.89 -33.06
C MET A 195 19.91 -1.01 -31.54
N THR A 196 20.32 0.07 -30.89
CA THR A 196 20.33 0.15 -29.43
C THR A 196 19.09 0.91 -28.96
N ALA A 197 18.23 0.25 -28.18
CA ALA A 197 17.14 0.91 -27.47
C ALA A 197 17.62 1.43 -26.12
N ILE A 198 17.05 2.54 -25.66
CA ILE A 198 17.14 2.98 -24.28
C ILE A 198 15.74 3.18 -23.71
N VAL A 199 15.45 2.53 -22.59
CA VAL A 199 14.23 2.72 -21.81
C VAL A 199 14.52 3.71 -20.69
N VAL A 200 13.82 4.84 -20.72
CA VAL A 200 13.96 5.96 -19.80
C VAL A 200 12.75 5.98 -18.87
N ALA A 201 12.99 5.68 -17.59
CA ALA A 201 11.99 5.63 -16.54
C ALA A 201 12.14 6.79 -15.53
N GLY A 202 11.20 6.91 -14.59
CA GLY A 202 11.03 8.08 -13.70
C GLY A 202 11.86 8.13 -12.42
N GLY A 203 12.75 7.17 -12.21
CA GLY A 203 13.57 7.07 -11.01
C GLY A 203 14.59 8.21 -10.86
N PRO A 204 15.02 8.53 -9.62
CA PRO A 204 16.01 9.56 -9.31
C PRO A 204 17.27 9.56 -10.19
N SER A 205 17.79 8.38 -10.57
CA SER A 205 19.04 8.27 -11.33
C SER A 205 18.99 8.84 -12.75
N LEU A 206 17.80 9.14 -13.29
CA LEU A 206 17.67 9.78 -14.60
C LEU A 206 18.47 11.09 -14.69
N ASP A 207 18.53 11.85 -13.59
CA ASP A 207 19.24 13.13 -13.53
C ASP A 207 20.75 12.99 -13.82
N GLU A 208 21.35 11.83 -13.52
CA GLU A 208 22.76 11.55 -13.75
C GLU A 208 23.07 11.28 -15.23
N THR A 209 22.07 10.84 -16.02
CA THR A 209 22.29 10.33 -17.38
C THR A 209 21.59 11.15 -18.47
N ILE A 210 20.68 12.05 -18.12
CA ILE A 210 19.89 12.83 -19.09
C ILE A 210 20.76 13.63 -20.08
N GLY A 211 21.91 14.15 -19.62
CA GLY A 211 22.88 14.84 -20.49
C GLY A 211 23.50 13.90 -21.53
N TRP A 212 23.90 12.69 -21.11
CA TRP A 212 24.44 11.68 -22.02
C TRP A 212 23.40 11.22 -23.05
N ILE A 213 22.13 11.08 -22.66
CA ILE A 213 21.04 10.75 -23.60
C ILE A 213 20.90 11.86 -24.65
N LYS A 214 20.94 13.13 -24.23
CA LYS A 214 20.83 14.28 -25.13
C LYS A 214 21.95 14.28 -26.17
N ASP A 215 23.19 14.04 -25.74
CA ASP A 215 24.37 14.05 -26.61
C ASP A 215 24.39 12.85 -27.59
N ASN A 216 23.72 11.75 -27.23
CA ASN A 216 23.70 10.52 -28.02
C ASN A 216 22.34 10.21 -28.67
N GLN A 217 21.36 11.12 -28.61
CA GLN A 217 19.99 10.83 -29.04
C GLN A 217 19.88 10.43 -30.52
N SER A 218 20.81 10.88 -31.36
CA SER A 218 20.86 10.48 -32.78
C SER A 218 21.34 9.04 -32.99
N LYS A 219 21.81 8.35 -31.95
CA LYS A 219 22.34 6.97 -32.00
C LYS A 219 21.49 5.97 -31.22
N LEU A 220 20.40 6.44 -30.60
CA LEU A 220 19.56 5.68 -29.69
C LEU A 220 18.13 5.67 -30.21
N ILE A 221 17.44 4.55 -30.04
CA ILE A 221 15.96 4.54 -30.08
C ILE A 221 15.46 4.73 -28.66
N ILE A 222 14.81 5.86 -28.40
CA ILE A 222 14.44 6.29 -27.05
C ILE A 222 12.99 5.89 -26.77
N PHE A 223 12.81 5.04 -25.77
CA PHE A 223 11.53 4.69 -25.16
C PHE A 223 11.40 5.46 -23.85
N ALA A 224 10.43 6.35 -23.75
CA ALA A 224 10.14 7.06 -22.52
C ALA A 224 8.90 6.48 -21.85
N VAL A 225 8.98 6.18 -20.55
CA VAL A 225 7.77 6.04 -19.74
C VAL A 225 7.04 7.39 -19.72
N SER A 226 5.72 7.38 -19.86
CA SER A 226 4.88 8.60 -20.01
C SER A 226 5.19 9.68 -18.98
N ARG A 227 5.45 9.30 -17.72
CA ARG A 227 5.77 10.21 -16.62
C ARG A 227 7.01 11.09 -16.85
N VAL A 228 7.99 10.63 -17.63
CA VAL A 228 9.23 11.38 -17.90
C VAL A 228 9.21 12.15 -19.21
N ALA A 229 8.19 11.96 -20.04
CA ALA A 229 8.13 12.53 -21.37
C ALA A 229 8.20 14.07 -21.36
N GLY A 230 7.51 14.73 -20.42
CA GLY A 230 7.56 16.19 -20.25
C GLY A 230 8.98 16.69 -19.93
N LYS A 231 9.66 16.03 -18.99
CA LYS A 231 11.04 16.36 -18.59
C LYS A 231 12.04 16.18 -19.74
N LEU A 232 11.90 15.11 -20.52
CA LEU A 232 12.73 14.89 -21.70
C LEU A 232 12.52 15.99 -22.75
N SER A 233 11.27 16.39 -22.97
CA SER A 233 10.93 17.50 -23.87
C SER A 233 11.62 18.80 -23.45
N GLU A 234 11.57 19.15 -22.17
CA GLU A 234 12.24 20.35 -21.61
C GLU A 234 13.77 20.29 -21.75
N ALA A 235 14.36 19.09 -21.65
CA ALA A 235 15.79 18.88 -21.88
C ALA A 235 16.20 18.96 -23.37
N GLY A 236 15.23 19.01 -24.29
CA GLY A 236 15.45 18.97 -25.74
C GLY A 236 15.72 17.56 -26.28
N ILE A 237 15.14 16.54 -25.63
CA ILE A 237 15.18 15.14 -26.04
C ILE A 237 13.79 14.78 -26.57
N VAL A 238 13.72 14.24 -27.79
CA VAL A 238 12.47 13.76 -28.39
C VAL A 238 12.46 12.23 -28.41
N PRO A 239 11.68 11.56 -27.55
CA PRO A 239 11.55 10.11 -27.58
C PRO A 239 10.97 9.63 -28.91
N HIS A 240 11.40 8.46 -29.38
CA HIS A 240 10.78 7.78 -30.52
C HIS A 240 9.41 7.21 -30.10
N ILE A 241 9.38 6.56 -28.94
CA ILE A 241 8.21 5.91 -28.37
C ILE A 241 7.98 6.43 -26.94
N ILE A 242 6.73 6.77 -26.63
CA ILE A 242 6.28 7.03 -25.26
C ILE A 242 5.34 5.89 -24.86
N VAL A 243 5.56 5.28 -23.69
CA VAL A 243 4.79 4.12 -23.20
C VAL A 243 3.93 4.52 -22.00
N SER A 244 2.65 4.12 -21.98
CA SER A 244 1.75 4.29 -20.82
C SER A 244 0.79 3.10 -20.68
N VAL A 245 0.49 2.72 -19.45
CA VAL A 245 -0.30 1.50 -19.15
C VAL A 245 -1.55 1.83 -18.32
N ASP A 246 -1.39 2.63 -17.27
CA ASP A 246 -2.37 2.72 -16.18
C ASP A 246 -3.75 3.27 -16.60
N PRO A 247 -4.86 2.64 -16.17
CA PRO A 247 -6.23 3.02 -16.54
C PRO A 247 -6.78 4.23 -15.76
N GLU A 248 -6.25 4.52 -14.58
CA GLU A 248 -6.84 5.52 -13.67
C GLU A 248 -6.76 6.93 -14.25
N ASP A 249 -7.78 7.77 -13.98
CA ASP A 249 -7.76 9.19 -14.40
C ASP A 249 -6.57 9.95 -13.80
N PHE A 250 -6.10 9.54 -12.61
CA PHE A 250 -4.88 10.10 -12.01
C PHE A 250 -3.65 9.94 -12.92
N SER A 251 -3.60 8.91 -13.76
CA SER A 251 -2.56 8.73 -14.78
C SER A 251 -2.49 9.93 -15.73
N PHE A 252 -3.62 10.55 -16.08
CA PHE A 252 -3.63 11.78 -16.87
C PHE A 252 -2.90 12.91 -16.13
N GLU A 253 -3.18 13.10 -14.83
CA GLU A 253 -2.64 14.22 -14.07
C GLU A 253 -1.10 14.20 -13.97
N VAL A 254 -0.51 13.01 -13.85
CA VAL A 254 0.95 12.85 -13.77
C VAL A 254 1.64 12.74 -15.14
N ASN A 255 0.90 12.39 -16.20
CA ASN A 255 1.47 12.13 -17.53
C ASN A 255 1.14 13.22 -18.58
N ARG A 256 0.25 14.18 -18.30
CA ARG A 256 -0.20 15.21 -19.27
C ARG A 256 0.94 15.97 -19.95
N GLY A 257 2.12 16.10 -19.33
CA GLY A 257 3.31 16.70 -19.93
C GLY A 257 3.75 16.03 -21.24
N MET A 258 3.40 14.75 -21.45
CA MET A 258 3.67 14.05 -22.70
C MET A 258 2.95 14.67 -23.91
N LEU A 259 1.80 15.33 -23.71
CA LEU A 259 1.00 15.90 -24.80
C LEU A 259 1.77 16.97 -25.61
N ALA A 260 2.80 17.60 -25.03
CA ALA A 260 3.70 18.51 -25.74
C ALA A 260 4.54 17.82 -26.84
N LEU A 261 4.66 16.49 -26.79
CA LEU A 261 5.36 15.66 -27.78
C LEU A 261 4.40 15.04 -28.81
N ALA A 262 3.11 15.38 -28.77
CA ALA A 262 2.13 14.91 -29.73
C ALA A 262 2.53 15.30 -31.16
N GLY A 263 2.52 14.31 -32.06
CA GLY A 263 2.96 14.47 -33.45
C GLY A 263 4.47 14.41 -33.67
N LYS A 264 5.29 14.33 -32.62
CA LYS A 264 6.74 14.08 -32.72
C LYS A 264 7.10 12.64 -32.35
N SER A 265 6.50 12.13 -31.28
CA SER A 265 6.70 10.75 -30.81
C SER A 265 5.53 9.85 -31.21
N ILE A 266 5.73 8.54 -31.18
CA ILE A 266 4.62 7.56 -31.19
C ILE A 266 4.18 7.29 -29.76
N PHE A 267 2.88 7.33 -29.50
CA PHE A 267 2.34 6.89 -28.22
C PHE A 267 1.99 5.41 -28.29
N VAL A 268 2.71 4.55 -27.56
CA VAL A 268 2.38 3.14 -27.38
C VAL A 268 1.66 2.95 -26.05
N ASN A 269 0.43 2.44 -26.07
CA ASN A 269 -0.39 2.33 -24.88
C ASN A 269 -0.88 0.90 -24.63
N SER A 270 -1.14 0.54 -23.38
CA SER A 270 -1.98 -0.62 -23.11
C SER A 270 -3.42 -0.34 -23.53
N TYR A 271 -4.14 -1.39 -23.95
CA TYR A 271 -5.53 -1.27 -24.42
C TYR A 271 -6.47 -0.56 -23.44
N HIS A 272 -6.15 -0.57 -22.14
CA HIS A 272 -6.94 0.00 -21.05
C HIS A 272 -6.34 1.28 -20.47
N VAL A 273 -5.37 1.94 -21.11
CA VAL A 273 -4.78 3.20 -20.60
C VAL A 273 -5.86 4.26 -20.33
N SER A 274 -5.62 5.22 -19.43
CA SER A 274 -6.54 6.35 -19.21
C SER A 274 -7.09 6.95 -20.52
N SER A 275 -8.40 6.82 -20.74
CA SER A 275 -9.06 7.31 -21.96
C SER A 275 -8.97 8.83 -22.12
N ARG A 276 -8.89 9.58 -21.02
CA ARG A 276 -8.65 11.04 -21.01
C ARG A 276 -7.27 11.39 -21.57
N LEU A 277 -6.26 10.55 -21.33
CA LEU A 277 -4.92 10.71 -21.88
C LEU A 277 -4.88 10.32 -23.37
N LEU A 278 -5.37 9.12 -23.69
CA LEU A 278 -5.34 8.57 -25.06
C LEU A 278 -6.15 9.41 -26.05
N SER A 279 -7.38 9.77 -25.70
CA SER A 279 -8.30 10.44 -26.61
C SER A 279 -7.91 11.88 -26.94
N GLN A 280 -6.92 12.45 -26.25
CA GLN A 280 -6.43 13.80 -26.48
C GLN A 280 -5.04 13.83 -27.14
N TRP A 281 -4.44 12.66 -27.39
CA TRP A 281 -3.18 12.55 -28.10
C TRP A 281 -3.37 12.92 -29.58
N GLN A 282 -2.66 13.95 -30.02
CA GLN A 282 -2.81 14.49 -31.39
C GLN A 282 -1.89 13.82 -32.41
N GLY A 283 -1.15 12.79 -32.02
CA GLY A 283 -0.23 12.05 -32.88
C GLY A 283 -0.70 10.61 -33.14
N LEU A 284 0.20 9.81 -33.70
CA LEU A 284 -0.01 8.39 -33.92
C LEU A 284 0.00 7.61 -32.60
N THR A 285 -0.91 6.64 -32.49
CA THR A 285 -1.04 5.71 -31.36
C THR A 285 -0.86 4.27 -31.83
N LEU A 286 -0.26 3.43 -30.98
CA LEU A 286 -0.23 1.97 -31.13
C LEU A 286 -0.66 1.34 -29.81
N TYR A 287 -1.51 0.31 -29.83
CA TYR A 287 -1.92 -0.37 -28.61
C TYR A 287 -1.27 -1.73 -28.42
N MET A 288 -1.05 -2.12 -27.16
CA MET A 288 -0.66 -3.44 -26.68
C MET A 288 -1.85 -4.16 -26.05
N GLY A 289 -1.84 -5.50 -26.11
CA GLY A 289 -2.91 -6.40 -25.67
C GLY A 289 -4.13 -6.39 -26.59
N SER A 290 -5.29 -6.79 -26.06
CA SER A 290 -6.53 -6.94 -26.83
C SER A 290 -7.41 -5.70 -26.80
N ARG A 291 -7.92 -5.30 -27.97
CA ARG A 291 -8.86 -4.20 -28.18
C ARG A 291 -10.24 -4.51 -27.63
N LEU A 292 -10.74 -5.75 -27.83
CA LEU A 292 -12.06 -6.18 -27.39
C LEU A 292 -11.96 -7.22 -26.26
N PRO A 293 -12.79 -7.13 -25.20
CA PRO A 293 -12.70 -8.04 -24.07
C PRO A 293 -13.32 -9.43 -24.33
N TRP A 294 -14.18 -9.56 -25.34
CA TRP A 294 -14.89 -10.80 -25.69
C TRP A 294 -14.35 -11.48 -26.95
N SER A 295 -13.29 -10.96 -27.59
CA SER A 295 -12.77 -11.51 -28.84
C SER A 295 -11.29 -11.21 -29.03
N GLN A 296 -10.54 -12.24 -29.43
CA GLN A 296 -9.14 -12.12 -29.85
C GLN A 296 -8.98 -12.20 -31.39
N VAL A 297 -10.08 -12.21 -32.15
CA VAL A 297 -10.03 -12.39 -33.61
C VAL A 297 -9.29 -11.25 -34.31
N LEU A 298 -9.33 -10.04 -33.75
CA LEU A 298 -8.67 -8.87 -34.33
C LEU A 298 -7.18 -8.77 -33.97
N ASP A 299 -6.78 -9.24 -32.79
CA ASP A 299 -5.54 -8.85 -32.13
C ASP A 299 -4.88 -9.94 -31.27
N GLY A 300 -5.25 -11.21 -31.46
CA GLY A 300 -4.69 -12.34 -30.72
C GLY A 300 -3.17 -12.55 -30.88
N ASP A 301 -2.56 -11.95 -31.90
CA ASP A 301 -1.11 -11.93 -32.14
C ASP A 301 -0.44 -10.58 -31.81
N ASN A 302 -1.17 -9.66 -31.17
CA ASN A 302 -0.60 -8.39 -30.72
C ASN A 302 0.33 -8.59 -29.51
N ILE A 303 1.28 -7.66 -29.34
CA ILE A 303 2.21 -7.67 -28.20
C ILE A 303 1.40 -7.44 -26.92
N GLN A 304 1.56 -8.32 -25.94
CA GLN A 304 0.86 -8.23 -24.66
C GLN A 304 1.49 -7.17 -23.75
N THR A 305 0.67 -6.60 -22.86
CA THR A 305 1.18 -5.71 -21.81
C THR A 305 1.73 -6.54 -20.66
N MET A 306 2.97 -6.27 -20.24
CA MET A 306 3.60 -6.93 -19.10
C MET A 306 3.78 -5.98 -17.91
N GLY A 307 3.34 -6.40 -16.72
CA GLY A 307 3.40 -5.62 -15.50
C GLY A 307 4.56 -5.99 -14.57
N PRO A 308 4.59 -5.43 -13.34
CA PRO A 308 3.58 -4.55 -12.75
C PRO A 308 3.77 -3.05 -13.07
N THR A 309 4.88 -2.62 -13.68
CA THR A 309 5.12 -1.18 -13.96
C THR A 309 5.18 -0.87 -15.46
N VAL A 310 4.97 0.41 -15.81
CA VAL A 310 5.16 0.91 -17.19
C VAL A 310 6.59 0.64 -17.69
N THR A 311 7.60 0.64 -16.80
CA THR A 311 8.97 0.26 -17.14
C THR A 311 9.06 -1.19 -17.61
N ASN A 312 8.39 -2.13 -16.92
CA ASN A 312 8.33 -3.53 -17.35
C ASN A 312 7.72 -3.63 -18.76
N SER A 313 6.58 -2.96 -18.98
CA SER A 313 5.93 -2.92 -20.30
C SER A 313 6.81 -2.32 -21.39
N ALA A 314 7.56 -1.26 -21.09
CA ALA A 314 8.44 -0.62 -22.06
C ALA A 314 9.64 -1.49 -22.45
N VAL A 315 10.24 -2.22 -21.49
CA VAL A 315 11.30 -3.20 -21.77
C VAL A 315 10.76 -4.37 -22.56
N HIS A 316 9.63 -4.93 -22.15
CA HIS A 316 8.97 -6.03 -22.86
C HIS A 316 8.63 -5.64 -24.31
N LEU A 317 8.10 -4.43 -24.51
CA LEU A 317 7.85 -3.87 -25.84
C LEU A 317 9.15 -3.81 -26.65
N ALA A 318 10.22 -3.21 -26.12
CA ALA A 318 11.50 -3.11 -26.82
C ALA A 318 12.04 -4.49 -27.24
N ILE A 319 11.96 -5.50 -26.36
CA ILE A 319 12.36 -6.88 -26.68
C ILE A 319 11.55 -7.42 -27.87
N ASN A 320 10.22 -7.26 -27.84
CA ASN A 320 9.32 -7.75 -28.90
C ASN A 320 9.48 -6.99 -30.23
N LEU A 321 9.89 -5.72 -30.20
CA LEU A 321 10.21 -4.96 -31.42
C LEU A 321 11.53 -5.43 -32.08
N GLY A 322 12.28 -6.33 -31.44
CA GLY A 322 13.45 -7.01 -32.01
C GLY A 322 14.80 -6.57 -31.47
N PHE A 323 14.86 -5.52 -30.65
CA PHE A 323 16.12 -4.98 -30.13
C PHE A 323 16.97 -6.05 -29.42
N LYS A 324 18.24 -6.19 -29.82
CA LYS A 324 19.19 -7.09 -29.14
C LYS A 324 19.97 -6.43 -28.02
N LYS A 325 19.96 -5.09 -27.97
CA LYS A 325 20.62 -4.29 -26.92
C LYS A 325 19.65 -3.26 -26.38
N VAL A 326 19.31 -3.39 -25.10
CA VAL A 326 18.38 -2.51 -24.37
C VAL A 326 19.10 -1.92 -23.16
N LEU A 327 19.25 -0.60 -23.15
CA LEU A 327 19.80 0.15 -22.02
C LEU A 327 18.65 0.61 -21.13
N LEU A 328 18.83 0.58 -19.80
CA LEU A 328 17.87 1.09 -18.84
C LEU A 328 18.45 2.30 -18.12
N THR A 329 17.64 3.32 -17.89
CA THR A 329 18.00 4.46 -17.05
C THR A 329 16.77 5.03 -16.35
N GLY A 330 16.94 5.60 -15.15
CA GLY A 330 15.83 5.95 -14.27
C GLY A 330 15.00 4.73 -13.83
N SER A 331 15.50 3.51 -14.04
CA SER A 331 14.87 2.25 -13.62
C SER A 331 15.50 1.81 -12.30
N ASP A 332 15.22 2.56 -11.23
CA ASP A 332 15.90 2.40 -9.94
C ASP A 332 15.34 1.25 -9.10
N PHE A 333 14.01 1.11 -9.04
CA PHE A 333 13.31 0.14 -8.18
C PHE A 333 13.69 0.24 -6.69
N CYS A 334 14.20 1.38 -6.25
CA CYS A 334 14.48 1.76 -4.87
C CYS A 334 14.48 3.29 -4.77
N PHE A 335 14.51 3.81 -3.54
CA PHE A 335 14.63 5.25 -3.30
C PHE A 335 16.08 5.71 -3.42
N SER A 336 16.28 7.01 -3.65
CA SER A 336 17.63 7.60 -3.66
C SER A 336 18.27 7.57 -2.27
N ALA A 337 19.57 7.86 -2.20
CA ALA A 337 20.28 7.98 -0.92
C ALA A 337 19.71 9.07 0.01
N GLU A 338 19.02 10.05 -0.59
CA GLU A 338 18.33 11.16 0.07
C GLU A 338 16.86 10.86 0.39
N GLY A 339 16.31 9.75 -0.12
CA GLY A 339 14.92 9.35 0.09
C GLY A 339 13.92 9.86 -0.95
N PHE A 340 14.39 10.28 -2.12
CA PHE A 340 13.51 10.62 -3.23
C PHE A 340 13.06 9.37 -3.98
N THR A 341 11.80 9.36 -4.38
CA THR A 341 11.18 8.25 -5.12
C THR A 341 11.18 8.47 -6.64
N HIS A 342 11.36 9.73 -7.07
CA HIS A 342 11.30 10.15 -8.47
C HIS A 342 12.39 11.18 -8.77
N SER A 343 12.65 11.40 -10.07
CA SER A 343 13.63 12.40 -10.53
C SER A 343 13.20 13.85 -10.31
N LYS A 344 14.17 14.79 -10.30
CA LYS A 344 13.92 16.23 -10.07
C LYS A 344 12.89 16.81 -11.05
N GLY A 345 12.06 17.73 -10.55
CA GLY A 345 10.97 18.36 -11.31
C GLY A 345 9.65 17.59 -11.23
N SER A 346 9.61 16.41 -10.59
CA SER A 346 8.37 15.73 -10.26
C SER A 346 7.65 16.36 -9.08
N LEU A 347 6.34 16.13 -8.97
CA LEU A 347 5.52 16.60 -7.85
C LEU A 347 6.01 16.02 -6.52
N GLU A 348 6.44 14.75 -6.51
CA GLU A 348 6.95 14.06 -5.31
C GLU A 348 8.24 14.71 -4.82
N THR A 349 9.15 15.03 -5.73
CA THR A 349 10.41 15.71 -5.37
C THR A 349 10.15 17.09 -4.77
N SER A 350 9.14 17.81 -5.27
CA SER A 350 8.76 19.13 -4.73
C SER A 350 8.20 19.07 -3.30
N LEU A 351 7.72 17.90 -2.87
CA LEU A 351 7.19 17.67 -1.53
C LEU A 351 8.25 17.18 -0.52
N GLY A 352 9.45 16.87 -0.99
CA GLY A 352 10.58 16.45 -0.15
C GLY A 352 10.79 14.93 -0.13
N PRO A 353 11.84 14.46 0.57
CA PRO A 353 12.16 13.04 0.67
C PRO A 353 11.16 12.30 1.57
N ASN A 354 10.87 11.05 1.23
CA ASN A 354 9.98 10.21 2.03
C ASN A 354 10.78 9.49 3.13
N LEU A 355 10.95 10.18 4.26
CA LEU A 355 11.74 9.65 5.37
C LEU A 355 10.92 8.73 6.30
N GLY A 356 9.59 8.86 6.33
CA GLY A 356 8.70 8.09 7.21
C GLY A 356 8.21 6.77 6.64
N PHE A 357 8.49 6.47 5.36
CA PHE A 357 8.16 5.19 4.76
C PHE A 357 8.92 4.03 5.42
N ILE A 358 8.27 2.90 5.68
CA ILE A 358 8.90 1.69 6.23
C ILE A 358 8.87 0.61 5.15
N GLY A 359 9.96 0.54 4.38
CA GLY A 359 10.08 -0.34 3.22
C GLY A 359 10.88 -1.62 3.46
N GLU A 360 11.06 -2.35 2.37
CA GLU A 360 12.08 -3.40 2.26
C GLU A 360 13.45 -2.77 1.95
N TRP A 361 14.54 -3.50 2.22
CA TRP A 361 15.89 -3.05 1.91
C TRP A 361 16.55 -3.95 0.86
N VAL A 362 16.94 -3.35 -0.26
CA VAL A 362 17.58 -4.01 -1.39
C VAL A 362 19.03 -3.56 -1.56
N THR A 363 19.85 -4.40 -2.17
CA THR A 363 21.24 -4.06 -2.48
C THR A 363 21.31 -3.39 -3.85
N THR A 364 21.98 -2.24 -3.95
CA THR A 364 22.19 -1.53 -5.22
C THR A 364 23.38 -2.07 -6.01
N TYR A 365 23.53 -1.68 -7.28
CA TYR A 365 24.76 -2.03 -8.04
C TYR A 365 26.04 -1.44 -7.44
N ALA A 366 25.93 -0.31 -6.72
CA ALA A 366 27.02 0.28 -5.94
C ALA A 366 27.40 -0.53 -4.69
N GLY A 367 26.59 -1.51 -4.29
CA GLY A 367 26.83 -2.40 -3.15
C GLY A 367 26.29 -1.89 -1.82
N HIS A 368 25.66 -0.71 -1.77
CA HIS A 368 25.00 -0.19 -0.57
C HIS A 368 23.54 -0.65 -0.48
N LYS A 369 22.93 -0.54 0.71
CA LYS A 369 21.51 -0.80 0.93
C LYS A 369 20.66 0.43 0.61
N ALA A 370 19.58 0.22 -0.13
CA ALA A 370 18.58 1.22 -0.43
C ALA A 370 17.19 0.71 -0.04
N GLU A 371 16.35 1.62 0.45
CA GLU A 371 14.97 1.31 0.80
C GLU A 371 14.10 1.24 -0.46
N THR A 372 13.12 0.33 -0.45
CA THR A 372 12.21 0.11 -1.58
C THR A 372 10.82 -0.30 -1.12
N ALA A 373 9.81 0.02 -1.92
CA ALA A 373 8.46 -0.50 -1.71
C ALA A 373 8.34 -1.93 -2.25
N VAL A 374 7.46 -2.74 -1.64
CA VAL A 374 7.21 -4.12 -2.09
C VAL A 374 6.86 -4.21 -3.57
N GLN A 375 6.07 -3.24 -4.07
CA GLN A 375 5.69 -3.15 -5.48
C GLN A 375 6.89 -2.97 -6.41
N LEU A 376 7.88 -2.16 -6.02
CA LEU A 376 9.10 -1.93 -6.80
C LEU A 376 10.03 -3.16 -6.77
N LYS A 377 10.09 -3.86 -5.63
CA LYS A 377 10.79 -5.14 -5.51
C LYS A 377 10.19 -6.20 -6.44
N LEU A 378 8.87 -6.38 -6.39
CA LEU A 378 8.14 -7.30 -7.30
C LEU A 378 8.32 -6.88 -8.77
N ALA A 379 8.39 -5.57 -9.06
CA ALA A 379 8.64 -5.07 -10.40
C ALA A 379 10.04 -5.45 -10.92
N ALA A 380 11.07 -5.35 -10.07
CA ALA A 380 12.42 -5.78 -10.39
C ALA A 380 12.50 -7.29 -10.62
N GLU A 381 11.81 -8.09 -9.81
CA GLU A 381 11.72 -9.55 -9.98
C GLU A 381 10.99 -9.94 -11.27
N SER A 382 9.87 -9.29 -11.57
CA SER A 382 9.13 -9.47 -12.84
C SER A 382 10.02 -9.14 -14.05
N LEU A 383 10.78 -8.03 -13.97
CA LEU A 383 11.71 -7.63 -15.02
C LEU A 383 12.82 -8.68 -15.23
N ALA A 384 13.39 -9.21 -14.15
CA ALA A 384 14.40 -10.27 -14.22
C ALA A 384 13.85 -11.52 -14.93
N ASN A 385 12.61 -11.92 -14.59
CA ASN A 385 11.95 -13.07 -15.19
C ASN A 385 11.68 -12.88 -16.68
N ASP A 386 11.19 -11.70 -17.10
CA ASP A 386 10.96 -11.39 -18.51
C ASP A 386 12.27 -11.41 -19.31
N VAL A 387 13.32 -10.75 -18.82
CA VAL A 387 14.65 -10.76 -19.47
C VAL A 387 15.24 -12.17 -19.54
N ALA A 388 15.04 -13.00 -18.51
CA ALA A 388 15.51 -14.39 -18.51
C ALA A 388 14.84 -15.27 -19.58
N GLN A 389 13.62 -14.93 -20.02
CA GLN A 389 12.95 -15.61 -21.13
C GLN A 389 13.52 -15.22 -22.51
N HIS A 390 14.36 -14.19 -22.57
CA HIS A 390 14.94 -13.65 -23.80
C HIS A 390 16.49 -13.59 -23.73
N PRO A 391 17.20 -14.73 -23.58
CA PRO A 391 18.65 -14.76 -23.38
C PRO A 391 19.47 -14.20 -24.55
N GLN A 392 18.86 -14.06 -25.72
CA GLN A 392 19.46 -13.42 -26.91
C GLN A 392 19.51 -11.89 -26.82
N VAL A 393 18.83 -11.27 -25.85
CA VAL A 393 18.80 -9.82 -25.66
C VAL A 393 19.72 -9.42 -24.51
N SER A 394 20.66 -8.52 -24.78
CA SER A 394 21.49 -7.89 -23.78
C SER A 394 20.73 -6.70 -23.19
N VAL A 395 20.34 -6.82 -21.92
CA VAL A 395 19.73 -5.72 -21.15
C VAL A 395 20.72 -5.28 -20.09
N CYS A 396 20.99 -3.98 -19.97
CA CYS A 396 21.85 -3.46 -18.91
C CYS A 396 21.32 -2.16 -18.31
N ASN A 397 21.54 -1.96 -17.02
CA ASN A 397 21.13 -0.75 -16.31
C ASN A 397 22.31 0.24 -16.21
N LEU A 398 22.07 1.50 -16.58
CA LEU A 398 23.07 2.57 -16.51
C LEU A 398 23.12 3.25 -15.13
N SER A 399 22.20 2.91 -14.24
CA SER A 399 22.03 3.55 -12.94
C SER A 399 22.78 2.78 -11.85
N LYS A 400 23.92 3.31 -11.41
CA LYS A 400 24.78 2.66 -10.39
C LYS A 400 24.09 2.53 -9.03
N ASN A 401 23.22 3.47 -8.70
CA ASN A 401 22.48 3.50 -7.43
C ASN A 401 21.13 2.77 -7.49
N ALA A 402 20.77 2.16 -8.63
CA ALA A 402 19.57 1.33 -8.75
C ALA A 402 19.73 0.00 -8.03
N THR A 403 18.59 -0.62 -7.69
CA THR A 403 18.49 -2.01 -7.24
C THR A 403 19.24 -2.93 -8.18
N LYS A 404 20.07 -3.82 -7.62
CA LYS A 404 20.73 -4.87 -8.37
C LYS A 404 19.71 -5.92 -8.77
N ILE A 405 19.49 -6.08 -10.08
CA ILE A 405 18.50 -7.02 -10.63
C ILE A 405 19.24 -8.25 -11.17
N ASP A 406 18.71 -9.44 -10.89
CA ASP A 406 19.31 -10.66 -11.45
C ASP A 406 19.27 -10.62 -12.99
N LYS A 407 20.30 -11.17 -13.63
CA LYS A 407 20.51 -11.20 -15.10
C LYS A 407 20.65 -9.85 -15.81
N ILE A 408 20.48 -8.72 -15.13
CA ILE A 408 20.66 -7.39 -15.71
C ILE A 408 21.90 -6.75 -15.07
N PRO A 409 23.05 -6.70 -15.76
CA PRO A 409 24.25 -6.06 -15.21
C PRO A 409 24.14 -4.53 -15.19
N TYR A 410 24.92 -3.91 -14.30
CA TYR A 410 25.26 -2.50 -14.41
C TYR A 410 26.24 -2.28 -15.56
N CYS A 411 26.05 -1.21 -16.33
CA CYS A 411 27.00 -0.75 -17.34
C CYS A 411 27.26 0.74 -17.20
N GLU A 412 28.53 1.11 -17.13
CA GLU A 412 28.94 2.52 -17.07
C GLU A 412 28.61 3.20 -18.42
N HIS A 413 27.77 4.23 -18.41
CA HIS A 413 27.30 4.89 -19.64
C HIS A 413 28.43 5.41 -20.53
N THR A 414 29.56 5.84 -19.95
CA THR A 414 30.76 6.27 -20.69
C THR A 414 31.48 5.15 -21.44
N SER A 415 31.24 3.89 -21.07
CA SER A 415 31.81 2.71 -21.73
C SER A 415 30.93 2.14 -22.84
N ILE A 416 29.71 2.67 -23.00
CA ILE A 416 28.77 2.19 -24.02
C ILE A 416 29.21 2.65 -25.40
N VAL A 417 29.59 1.69 -26.24
CA VAL A 417 29.79 1.93 -27.67
C VAL A 417 28.42 1.87 -28.36
N LEU A 418 28.07 2.97 -29.03
CA LEU A 418 26.85 3.11 -29.83
C LEU A 418 27.21 3.13 -31.31
N GLU A 419 26.49 2.33 -32.08
CA GLU A 419 26.50 2.40 -33.54
C GLU A 419 25.61 3.56 -33.99
N ASP A 420 25.90 4.10 -35.18
CA ASP A 420 25.08 5.19 -35.69
C ASP A 420 23.67 4.71 -36.00
N CYS A 421 22.67 5.44 -35.50
CA CYS A 421 21.28 5.23 -35.84
C CYS A 421 20.86 6.33 -36.81
N HIS A 422 20.18 5.96 -37.90
CA HIS A 422 19.67 6.94 -38.85
C HIS A 422 18.16 7.14 -38.73
N LEU A 423 17.51 6.47 -37.78
CA LEU A 423 16.07 6.58 -37.57
C LEU A 423 15.75 7.70 -36.59
N THR A 424 15.01 8.68 -37.10
CA THR A 424 14.37 9.75 -36.33
C THR A 424 12.98 9.31 -35.88
N PRO A 425 12.39 10.00 -34.88
CA PRO A 425 10.98 9.81 -34.54
C PRO A 425 10.03 9.95 -35.75
N ALA A 426 10.35 10.83 -36.72
CA ALA A 426 9.53 11.00 -37.92
C ALA A 426 9.54 9.77 -38.84
N ASP A 427 10.65 9.03 -38.90
CA ASP A 427 10.73 7.79 -39.68
C ASP A 427 9.79 6.71 -39.13
N PHE A 428 9.66 6.65 -37.80
CA PHE A 428 8.70 5.75 -37.15
C PHE A 428 7.26 6.08 -37.55
N HIS A 429 6.88 7.36 -37.60
CA HIS A 429 5.56 7.78 -38.11
C HIS A 429 5.35 7.32 -39.55
N GLN A 430 6.32 7.57 -40.44
CA GLN A 430 6.25 7.16 -41.84
C GLN A 430 6.13 5.64 -42.01
N MET A 431 6.81 4.84 -41.19
CA MET A 431 6.70 3.38 -41.24
C MET A 431 5.29 2.90 -40.92
N VAL A 432 4.66 3.45 -39.88
CA VAL A 432 3.28 3.06 -39.51
C VAL A 432 2.30 3.55 -40.55
N GLU A 433 2.43 4.79 -41.02
CA GLU A 433 1.63 5.30 -42.13
C GLU A 433 1.76 4.40 -43.36
N ALA A 434 2.97 4.00 -43.76
CA ALA A 434 3.19 3.12 -44.91
C ALA A 434 2.49 1.76 -44.78
N ILE A 435 2.41 1.21 -43.57
CA ILE A 435 1.79 -0.09 -43.31
C ILE A 435 0.26 0.03 -43.28
N TYR A 436 -0.27 1.12 -42.75
CA TYR A 436 -1.70 1.34 -42.58
C TYR A 436 -2.34 2.24 -43.64
N LEU A 437 -1.57 2.79 -44.60
CA LEU A 437 -2.01 3.67 -45.70
C LEU A 437 -3.09 3.04 -46.58
N ASN A 438 -3.12 1.71 -46.67
CA ASN A 438 -4.10 0.96 -47.46
C ASN A 438 -5.33 0.51 -46.66
N GLN A 439 -5.40 0.77 -45.35
CA GLN A 439 -6.57 0.44 -44.54
C GLN A 439 -7.52 1.63 -44.50
N SER A 440 -8.75 1.45 -45.00
CA SER A 440 -9.81 2.44 -44.85
C SER A 440 -10.09 2.65 -43.37
N THR A 441 -9.82 3.84 -42.88
CA THR A 441 -10.11 4.22 -41.49
C THR A 441 -11.62 4.17 -41.20
N GLU A 442 -12.44 4.46 -42.20
CA GLU A 442 -13.89 4.40 -42.08
C GLU A 442 -14.35 2.94 -41.89
N ASP A 443 -13.73 2.00 -42.59
CA ASP A 443 -14.04 0.57 -42.49
C ASP A 443 -13.71 0.01 -41.10
N ASP A 444 -12.61 0.46 -40.45
CA ASP A 444 -12.24 0.06 -39.08
C ASP A 444 -13.32 0.45 -38.05
N PHE A 445 -13.80 1.70 -38.10
CA PHE A 445 -14.84 2.14 -37.16
C PHE A 445 -16.14 1.38 -37.33
N TYR A 446 -16.58 1.12 -38.57
CA TYR A 446 -17.80 0.35 -38.81
C TYR A 446 -17.65 -1.14 -38.44
N GLN A 447 -16.47 -1.73 -38.67
CA GLN A 447 -16.19 -3.11 -38.25
C GLN A 447 -16.32 -3.25 -36.73
N VAL A 448 -15.70 -2.33 -36.00
CA VAL A 448 -15.70 -2.34 -34.53
C VAL A 448 -17.07 -1.96 -33.97
N LEU A 449 -17.79 -1.03 -34.62
CA LEU A 449 -19.18 -0.70 -34.29
C LEU A 449 -20.09 -1.93 -34.41
N ASN A 450 -19.96 -2.70 -35.50
CA ASN A 450 -20.75 -3.91 -35.72
C ASN A 450 -20.46 -4.98 -34.66
N GLN A 451 -19.18 -5.22 -34.34
CA GLN A 451 -18.79 -6.17 -33.30
C GLN A 451 -19.26 -5.75 -31.91
N THR A 452 -19.16 -4.46 -31.58
CA THR A 452 -19.63 -3.91 -30.30
C THR A 452 -21.15 -3.95 -30.20
N THR A 453 -21.86 -3.70 -31.30
CA THR A 453 -23.33 -3.83 -31.37
C THR A 453 -23.77 -5.27 -31.15
N THR A 454 -23.11 -6.23 -31.82
CA THR A 454 -23.37 -7.66 -31.62
C THR A 454 -23.14 -8.09 -30.17
N ALA A 455 -22.07 -7.59 -29.54
CA ALA A 455 -21.79 -7.84 -28.13
C ALA A 455 -22.86 -7.24 -27.21
N ASN A 456 -23.28 -6.01 -27.47
CA ASN A 456 -24.36 -5.35 -26.74
C ASN A 456 -25.69 -6.13 -26.83
N ASP A 457 -26.04 -6.61 -28.02
CA ASP A 457 -27.23 -7.44 -28.23
C ASP A 457 -27.12 -8.77 -27.48
N THR A 458 -25.93 -9.35 -27.45
CA THR A 458 -25.62 -10.57 -26.68
C THR A 458 -25.80 -10.33 -25.18
N PHE A 459 -25.26 -9.23 -24.62
CA PHE A 459 -25.45 -8.89 -23.22
C PHE A 459 -26.93 -8.64 -22.88
N ASN A 460 -27.68 -7.93 -23.73
CA ASN A 460 -29.12 -7.75 -23.53
C ASN A 460 -29.90 -9.07 -23.58
N TRP A 461 -29.49 -10.00 -24.44
CA TRP A 461 -30.06 -11.35 -24.45
C TRP A 461 -29.75 -12.09 -23.14
N LEU A 462 -28.52 -12.01 -22.62
CA LEU A 462 -28.14 -12.61 -21.33
C LEU A 462 -28.92 -12.00 -20.15
N VAL A 463 -29.15 -10.69 -20.16
CA VAL A 463 -30.01 -9.98 -19.19
C VAL A 463 -31.42 -10.58 -19.20
N ALA A 464 -31.99 -10.83 -20.39
CA ALA A 464 -33.32 -11.44 -20.51
C ALA A 464 -33.36 -12.89 -20.00
N GLN A 465 -32.35 -13.71 -20.32
CA GLN A 465 -32.27 -15.10 -19.86
C GLN A 465 -32.12 -15.19 -18.34
N THR A 466 -31.21 -14.41 -17.77
CA THR A 466 -31.01 -14.38 -16.31
C THR A 466 -32.22 -13.83 -15.56
N GLN A 467 -32.94 -12.86 -16.14
CA GLN A 467 -34.22 -12.41 -15.58
C GLN A 467 -35.26 -13.53 -15.54
N GLN A 468 -35.32 -14.38 -16.57
CA GLN A 468 -36.23 -15.54 -16.57
C GLN A 468 -35.86 -16.55 -15.48
N ALA A 469 -34.56 -16.84 -15.31
CA ALA A 469 -34.08 -17.70 -14.23
C ALA A 469 -34.43 -17.12 -12.84
N LEU A 470 -34.21 -15.82 -12.62
CA LEU A 470 -34.57 -15.13 -11.39
C LEU A 470 -36.08 -15.21 -11.09
N LEU A 471 -36.92 -14.94 -12.09
CA LEU A 471 -38.38 -15.04 -11.92
C LEU A 471 -38.83 -16.46 -11.59
N ALA A 472 -38.20 -17.49 -12.19
CA ALA A 472 -38.50 -18.88 -11.88
C ALA A 472 -38.13 -19.22 -10.42
N LEU A 473 -36.94 -18.81 -9.97
CA LEU A 473 -36.46 -19.03 -8.60
C LEU A 473 -37.30 -18.25 -7.56
N GLN A 474 -37.68 -17.01 -7.86
CA GLN A 474 -38.51 -16.19 -6.96
C GLN A 474 -39.91 -16.78 -6.74
N LYS A 475 -40.50 -17.41 -7.76
CA LYS A 475 -41.79 -18.10 -7.63
C LYS A 475 -41.76 -19.22 -6.59
N VAL A 476 -40.67 -19.99 -6.54
CA VAL A 476 -40.47 -21.04 -5.53
C VAL A 476 -40.44 -20.44 -4.13
N LYS A 477 -39.78 -19.29 -3.95
CA LYS A 477 -39.70 -18.59 -2.66
C LYS A 477 -41.06 -18.06 -2.18
N SER A 478 -41.94 -17.64 -3.11
CA SER A 478 -43.26 -17.09 -2.77
C SER A 478 -44.36 -18.14 -2.59
N GLU A 479 -44.26 -19.29 -3.28
CA GLU A 479 -45.30 -20.31 -3.32
C GLU A 479 -44.81 -21.64 -2.71
N VAL A 480 -44.77 -21.71 -1.38
CA VAL A 480 -44.23 -22.84 -0.59
C VAL A 480 -44.91 -24.20 -0.86
N HIS A 481 -46.02 -24.27 -1.62
CA HIS A 481 -46.83 -25.48 -1.76
C HIS A 481 -47.32 -25.87 -3.19
N SER A 482 -46.98 -25.16 -4.27
CA SER A 482 -47.52 -25.46 -5.62
C SER A 482 -46.49 -25.77 -6.71
N THR A 483 -45.23 -25.38 -6.56
CA THR A 483 -44.20 -25.56 -7.61
C THR A 483 -43.07 -26.44 -7.10
N SER A 484 -42.79 -27.56 -7.78
CA SER A 484 -41.70 -28.47 -7.41
C SER A 484 -40.34 -27.81 -7.66
N LEU A 485 -39.47 -27.81 -6.65
CA LEU A 485 -38.10 -27.30 -6.73
C LEU A 485 -37.30 -27.98 -7.86
N ALA A 486 -37.61 -29.24 -8.16
CA ALA A 486 -37.00 -30.01 -9.25
C ALA A 486 -37.34 -29.48 -10.66
N ASP A 487 -38.56 -28.99 -10.87
CA ASP A 487 -39.00 -28.48 -12.17
C ASP A 487 -38.32 -27.12 -12.47
N VAL A 488 -38.20 -26.27 -11.44
CA VAL A 488 -37.49 -24.99 -11.55
C VAL A 488 -35.99 -25.19 -11.71
N SER A 489 -35.39 -26.16 -11.00
CA SER A 489 -33.99 -26.54 -11.21
C SER A 489 -33.74 -26.94 -12.67
N THR A 490 -34.61 -27.79 -13.24
CA THR A 490 -34.48 -28.24 -14.63
C THR A 490 -34.58 -27.06 -15.63
N GLN A 491 -35.47 -26.10 -15.38
CA GLN A 491 -35.59 -24.90 -16.20
C GLN A 491 -34.34 -24.03 -16.13
N VAL A 492 -33.80 -23.82 -14.93
CA VAL A 492 -32.59 -23.02 -14.68
C VAL A 492 -31.35 -23.69 -15.31
N ASP A 493 -31.21 -25.01 -15.16
CA ASP A 493 -30.14 -25.80 -15.77
C ASP A 493 -30.17 -25.72 -17.30
N SER A 494 -31.37 -25.72 -17.90
CA SER A 494 -31.54 -25.52 -19.34
C SER A 494 -31.08 -24.13 -19.80
N ILE A 495 -31.39 -23.09 -19.03
CA ILE A 495 -30.95 -21.71 -19.34
C ILE A 495 -29.42 -21.63 -19.27
N GLU A 496 -28.80 -22.19 -18.23
CA GLU A 496 -27.34 -22.20 -18.08
C GLU A 496 -26.64 -23.01 -19.18
N ALA A 497 -27.21 -24.16 -19.56
CA ALA A 497 -26.72 -24.95 -20.69
C ALA A 497 -26.77 -24.15 -22.01
N GLU A 498 -27.86 -23.41 -22.26
CA GLU A 498 -27.99 -22.57 -23.45
C GLU A 498 -26.97 -21.42 -23.46
N ILE A 499 -26.80 -20.72 -22.33
CA ILE A 499 -25.80 -19.66 -22.17
C ILE A 499 -24.40 -20.21 -22.46
N ASN A 500 -24.02 -21.33 -21.86
CA ASN A 500 -22.68 -21.89 -21.99
C ASN A 500 -22.42 -22.48 -23.38
N HIS A 501 -23.44 -23.04 -24.02
CA HIS A 501 -23.33 -23.56 -25.40
C HIS A 501 -23.15 -22.42 -26.42
N ARG A 502 -23.92 -21.33 -26.28
CA ARG A 502 -23.96 -20.26 -27.30
C ARG A 502 -22.95 -19.14 -27.05
N TYR A 503 -22.68 -18.80 -25.80
CA TYR A 503 -21.93 -17.59 -25.41
C TYR A 503 -20.96 -17.85 -24.24
N SER A 504 -20.24 -18.97 -24.28
CA SER A 504 -19.25 -19.35 -23.26
C SER A 504 -18.28 -18.22 -22.91
N ASP A 505 -17.73 -17.51 -23.90
CA ASP A 505 -16.75 -16.45 -23.66
C ASP A 505 -17.34 -15.20 -23.01
N PHE A 506 -18.61 -14.87 -23.31
CA PHE A 506 -19.33 -13.80 -22.62
C PHE A 506 -19.65 -14.19 -21.17
N SER A 507 -19.99 -15.46 -20.92
CA SER A 507 -20.18 -16.00 -19.57
C SER A 507 -18.88 -15.90 -18.76
N LYS A 508 -17.74 -16.28 -19.34
CA LYS A 508 -16.41 -16.09 -18.72
C LYS A 508 -16.10 -14.63 -18.46
N LEU A 509 -16.39 -13.74 -19.41
CA LEU A 509 -16.17 -12.30 -19.25
C LEU A 509 -17.05 -11.71 -18.14
N ILE A 510 -18.31 -12.12 -18.02
CA ILE A 510 -19.20 -11.71 -16.91
C ILE A 510 -18.62 -12.14 -15.57
N LYS A 511 -18.16 -13.38 -15.46
CA LYS A 511 -17.54 -13.92 -14.24
C LYS A 511 -16.22 -13.22 -13.90
N PHE A 512 -15.40 -12.89 -14.91
CA PHE A 512 -14.16 -12.13 -14.74
C PHE A 512 -14.43 -10.67 -14.35
N TYR A 513 -15.37 -10.00 -15.02
CA TYR A 513 -15.72 -8.60 -14.76
C TYR A 513 -16.37 -8.41 -13.39
N GLY A 514 -17.25 -9.33 -12.98
CA GLY A 514 -17.93 -9.28 -11.70
C GLY A 514 -17.41 -10.27 -10.68
N TYR A 515 -16.10 -10.54 -10.70
CA TYR A 515 -15.46 -11.47 -9.77
C TYR A 515 -15.80 -11.13 -8.30
N LEU A 516 -15.89 -9.84 -7.94
CA LEU A 516 -16.29 -9.39 -6.59
C LEU A 516 -17.74 -9.75 -6.25
N GLU A 517 -18.68 -9.53 -7.15
CA GLU A 517 -20.09 -9.84 -6.90
C GLU A 517 -20.31 -11.35 -6.82
N PHE A 518 -19.54 -12.11 -7.60
CA PHE A 518 -19.52 -13.55 -7.53
C PHE A 518 -18.78 -14.06 -6.27
N SER A 519 -17.72 -13.41 -5.76
CA SER A 519 -17.07 -13.88 -4.52
C SER A 519 -17.99 -13.84 -3.30
N ALA A 520 -19.05 -13.02 -3.32
CA ALA A 520 -20.09 -13.01 -2.29
C ALA A 520 -20.90 -14.31 -2.17
N PHE A 521 -20.83 -15.23 -3.16
CA PHE A 521 -21.47 -16.56 -3.06
C PHE A 521 -20.59 -17.61 -2.38
N LEU A 522 -19.33 -17.30 -2.06
CA LEU A 522 -18.43 -18.25 -1.39
C LEU A 522 -18.92 -18.45 0.05
N SER A 523 -19.84 -19.42 0.21
CA SER A 523 -20.46 -19.77 1.48
C SER A 523 -19.46 -20.46 2.40
N THR A 524 -19.59 -20.16 3.69
CA THR A 524 -18.79 -20.74 4.78
C THR A 524 -19.25 -22.16 5.16
N LYS A 525 -20.38 -22.62 4.61
CA LYS A 525 -20.94 -23.95 4.85
C LYS A 525 -20.40 -24.94 3.83
N THR A 526 -19.91 -26.08 4.30
CA THR A 526 -19.63 -27.23 3.43
C THR A 526 -20.90 -27.63 2.67
N GLN A 527 -20.76 -28.03 1.39
CA GLN A 527 -21.88 -28.40 0.51
C GLN A 527 -22.80 -29.50 1.09
N GLN A 528 -22.32 -30.21 2.13
CA GLN A 528 -23.04 -31.22 2.89
C GLN A 528 -24.05 -30.65 3.92
N ASP A 529 -23.98 -29.36 4.27
CA ASP A 529 -24.82 -28.70 5.29
C ASP A 529 -25.86 -27.73 4.69
N TRP A 530 -26.05 -27.76 3.37
CA TRP A 530 -26.97 -26.85 2.67
C TRP A 530 -28.39 -27.44 2.67
N ASP A 531 -29.33 -26.75 3.32
CA ASP A 531 -30.76 -27.05 3.19
C ASP A 531 -31.35 -26.47 1.89
N GLU A 532 -32.57 -26.88 1.54
CA GLU A 532 -33.25 -26.46 0.30
C GLU A 532 -33.44 -24.93 0.22
N GLU A 533 -33.65 -24.27 1.35
CA GLU A 533 -33.79 -22.81 1.42
C GLU A 533 -32.46 -22.10 1.14
N HIS A 534 -31.36 -22.62 1.68
CA HIS A 534 -30.01 -22.11 1.43
C HIS A 534 -29.62 -22.33 -0.04
N MET A 535 -29.86 -23.51 -0.61
CA MET A 535 -29.67 -23.79 -2.05
C MET A 535 -30.41 -22.76 -2.93
N LEU A 536 -31.69 -22.51 -2.63
CA LEU A 536 -32.50 -21.55 -3.36
C LEU A 536 -31.95 -20.12 -3.24
N GLN A 537 -31.55 -19.70 -2.04
CA GLN A 537 -30.97 -18.39 -1.79
C GLN A 537 -29.62 -18.20 -2.49
N MET A 538 -28.79 -19.25 -2.56
CA MET A 538 -27.52 -19.24 -3.31
C MET A 538 -27.76 -19.08 -4.82
N SER A 539 -28.69 -19.85 -5.39
CA SER A 539 -29.06 -19.73 -6.80
C SER A 539 -29.63 -18.36 -7.14
N LEU A 540 -30.51 -17.79 -6.29
CA LEU A 540 -31.02 -16.43 -6.45
C LEU A 540 -29.87 -15.41 -6.47
N SER A 541 -28.91 -15.54 -5.56
CA SER A 541 -27.77 -14.62 -5.46
C SER A 541 -26.86 -14.71 -6.69
N TYR A 542 -26.58 -15.93 -7.17
CA TYR A 542 -25.78 -16.17 -8.38
C TYR A 542 -26.40 -15.53 -9.63
N TYR A 543 -27.68 -15.80 -9.89
CA TYR A 543 -28.34 -15.23 -11.07
C TYR A 543 -28.61 -13.73 -10.93
N GLN A 544 -28.75 -13.21 -9.72
CA GLN A 544 -28.85 -11.76 -9.49
C GLN A 544 -27.53 -11.07 -9.84
N ALA A 545 -26.40 -11.59 -9.34
CA ALA A 545 -25.08 -11.10 -9.70
C ALA A 545 -24.86 -11.17 -11.21
N PHE A 546 -25.13 -12.32 -11.83
CA PHE A 546 -24.99 -12.49 -13.29
C PHE A 546 -25.85 -11.48 -14.06
N HIS A 547 -27.12 -11.31 -13.68
CA HIS A 547 -28.03 -10.37 -14.31
C HIS A 547 -27.52 -8.93 -14.21
N ASP A 548 -27.14 -8.49 -13.01
CA ASP A 548 -26.68 -7.12 -12.76
C ASP A 548 -25.38 -6.82 -13.50
N ILE A 549 -24.44 -7.78 -13.54
CA ILE A 549 -23.19 -7.64 -14.30
C ILE A 549 -23.46 -7.60 -15.80
N ALA A 550 -24.30 -8.49 -16.33
CA ALA A 550 -24.67 -8.49 -17.75
C ALA A 550 -25.33 -7.16 -18.14
N LYS A 551 -26.15 -6.60 -17.25
CA LYS A 551 -26.80 -5.29 -17.43
C LYS A 551 -25.81 -4.14 -17.40
N ASP A 552 -24.85 -4.13 -16.47
CA ASP A 552 -23.77 -3.13 -16.47
C ASP A 552 -22.96 -3.23 -17.76
N LEU A 553 -22.52 -4.42 -18.16
CA LEU A 553 -21.77 -4.62 -19.40
C LEU A 553 -22.56 -4.19 -20.64
N ALA A 554 -23.88 -4.47 -20.71
CA ALA A 554 -24.74 -3.94 -21.77
C ALA A 554 -24.73 -2.40 -21.80
N ALA A 555 -24.84 -1.75 -20.64
CA ALA A 555 -24.77 -0.29 -20.55
C ALA A 555 -23.39 0.26 -20.97
N GLN A 556 -22.29 -0.41 -20.56
CA GLN A 556 -20.94 -0.02 -20.97
C GLN A 556 -20.73 -0.20 -22.48
N THR A 557 -21.23 -1.29 -23.09
CA THR A 557 -21.15 -1.48 -24.54
C THR A 557 -22.01 -0.49 -25.30
N ALA A 558 -23.19 -0.13 -24.80
CA ALA A 558 -24.01 0.93 -25.38
C ALA A 558 -23.30 2.30 -25.34
N SER A 559 -22.59 2.60 -24.24
CA SER A 559 -21.74 3.80 -24.13
C SER A 559 -20.60 3.76 -25.16
N ALA A 560 -19.92 2.62 -25.32
CA ALA A 560 -18.88 2.43 -26.33
C ALA A 560 -19.42 2.62 -27.76
N ILE A 561 -20.61 2.09 -28.07
CA ILE A 561 -21.31 2.31 -29.35
C ILE A 561 -21.55 3.81 -29.60
N SER A 562 -22.02 4.54 -28.57
CA SER A 562 -22.20 6.00 -28.67
C SER A 562 -20.89 6.71 -28.98
N ARG A 563 -19.80 6.34 -28.29
CA ARG A 563 -18.45 6.89 -28.51
C ARG A 563 -17.95 6.62 -29.94
N ILE A 564 -18.09 5.40 -30.44
CA ILE A 564 -17.70 5.03 -31.81
C ILE A 564 -18.47 5.88 -32.83
N ASN A 565 -19.79 6.01 -32.65
CA ASN A 565 -20.61 6.88 -33.51
C ASN A 565 -20.19 8.35 -33.46
N ASN A 566 -19.80 8.84 -32.27
CA ASN A 566 -19.26 10.20 -32.13
C ASN A 566 -17.95 10.37 -32.90
N ARG A 567 -17.05 9.36 -32.91
CA ARG A 567 -15.81 9.39 -33.71
C ARG A 567 -16.06 9.33 -35.21
N ILE A 568 -17.08 8.59 -35.64
CA ILE A 568 -17.54 8.59 -37.03
C ILE A 568 -18.07 9.98 -37.40
N ASN A 569 -18.89 10.59 -36.52
CA ASN A 569 -19.46 11.92 -36.74
C ASN A 569 -18.40 13.03 -36.75
N GLU A 570 -17.36 12.93 -35.92
CA GLU A 570 -16.23 13.87 -35.87
C GLU A 570 -15.55 14.07 -37.23
N ARG A 571 -15.64 13.09 -38.13
CA ARG A 571 -15.04 13.10 -39.49
C ARG A 571 -16.00 13.59 -40.58
N LYS A 572 -17.30 13.68 -40.31
CA LYS A 572 -18.29 14.12 -41.30
C LYS A 572 -18.22 15.63 -41.49
N ALA A 573 -18.22 16.10 -42.73
CA ALA A 573 -18.04 17.52 -43.07
C ALA A 573 -19.13 18.46 -42.50
N ASN A 574 -20.33 17.95 -42.20
CA ASN A 574 -21.51 18.75 -41.86
C ASN A 574 -21.92 18.70 -40.37
N VAL A 575 -21.06 18.17 -39.49
CA VAL A 575 -21.39 18.08 -38.05
C VAL A 575 -20.96 19.36 -37.33
N SER A 576 -21.87 19.88 -36.50
CA SER A 576 -21.63 21.09 -35.71
C SER A 576 -20.56 20.85 -34.64
N LEU A 577 -19.56 21.73 -34.59
CA LEU A 577 -18.53 21.71 -33.54
C LEU A 577 -19.14 21.82 -32.13
N CYS A 578 -20.24 22.55 -31.97
CA CYS A 578 -20.93 22.69 -30.69
C CYS A 578 -21.56 21.35 -30.21
N ASP A 579 -21.98 20.48 -31.13
CA ASP A 579 -22.54 19.18 -30.76
C ASP A 579 -21.43 18.18 -30.40
N LEU A 580 -20.30 18.22 -31.11
CA LEU A 580 -19.11 17.46 -30.74
C LEU A 580 -18.58 17.89 -29.36
N ALA A 581 -18.53 19.20 -29.09
CA ALA A 581 -18.06 19.77 -27.83
C ALA A 581 -18.82 19.23 -26.60
N LYS A 582 -20.14 19.01 -26.71
CA LYS A 582 -20.94 18.41 -25.62
C LYS A 582 -20.41 17.03 -25.22
N THR A 583 -20.10 16.20 -26.21
CA THR A 583 -19.58 14.85 -25.99
C THR A 583 -18.16 14.88 -25.43
N TRP A 584 -17.29 15.75 -25.96
CA TRP A 584 -15.93 15.90 -25.48
C TRP A 584 -15.86 16.40 -24.04
N ARG A 585 -16.72 17.35 -23.65
CA ARG A 585 -16.81 17.85 -22.27
C ARG A 585 -17.30 16.78 -21.30
N ALA A 586 -18.30 15.98 -21.69
CA ALA A 586 -18.79 14.86 -20.87
C ALA A 586 -17.69 13.82 -20.59
N ASP A 587 -16.72 13.70 -21.50
CA ASP A 587 -15.60 12.77 -21.42
C ASP A 587 -14.31 13.40 -20.87
N TYR A 588 -14.30 14.69 -20.53
CA TYR A 588 -13.12 15.46 -20.13
C TYR A 588 -12.00 15.54 -21.20
N GLN A 589 -12.38 15.59 -22.47
CA GLN A 589 -11.50 15.52 -23.64
C GLN A 589 -11.48 16.80 -24.52
N PRO A 590 -11.34 18.02 -23.95
CA PRO A 590 -11.38 19.26 -24.74
C PRO A 590 -10.29 19.34 -25.83
N GLY A 591 -9.13 18.69 -25.62
CA GLY A 591 -8.01 18.64 -26.58
C GLY A 591 -8.34 17.96 -27.91
N ARG A 592 -9.48 17.26 -28.01
CA ARG A 592 -9.97 16.68 -29.28
C ARG A 592 -10.28 17.71 -30.34
N VAL A 593 -10.50 18.96 -29.96
CA VAL A 593 -10.70 20.06 -30.91
C VAL A 593 -9.55 20.15 -31.93
N HIS A 594 -8.31 19.85 -31.51
CA HIS A 594 -7.15 19.84 -32.41
C HIS A 594 -7.14 18.64 -33.35
N ILE A 595 -7.63 17.48 -32.90
CA ILE A 595 -7.77 16.28 -33.72
C ILE A 595 -8.83 16.51 -34.81
N TRP A 596 -9.98 17.06 -34.42
CA TRP A 596 -11.03 17.47 -35.34
C TRP A 596 -10.50 18.45 -36.39
N GLN A 597 -9.76 19.48 -35.99
CA GLN A 597 -9.18 20.45 -36.91
C GLN A 597 -8.29 19.79 -37.98
N LYS A 598 -7.46 18.80 -37.57
CA LYS A 598 -6.62 18.02 -38.49
C LYS A 598 -7.45 17.23 -39.51
N TYR A 599 -8.54 16.58 -39.09
CA TYR A 599 -9.40 15.80 -39.99
C TYR A 599 -10.07 16.65 -41.07
N HIS A 600 -10.50 17.87 -40.72
CA HIS A 600 -11.19 18.75 -41.66
C HIS A 600 -10.25 19.61 -42.50
N ALA A 601 -8.94 19.59 -42.21
CA ALA A 601 -7.92 20.42 -42.86
C ALA A 601 -8.34 21.90 -43.00
N LYS A 602 -9.14 22.41 -42.05
CA LYS A 602 -9.64 23.78 -42.04
C LYS A 602 -8.66 24.66 -41.23
N PRO A 603 -8.01 25.64 -41.88
CA PRO A 603 -7.30 26.69 -41.16
C PRO A 603 -8.26 27.41 -40.20
N LEU A 604 -7.77 27.86 -39.03
CA LEU A 604 -8.57 28.57 -38.03
C LEU A 604 -9.32 29.76 -38.64
N GLU A 605 -8.69 30.43 -39.61
CA GLU A 605 -9.20 31.61 -40.30
C GLU A 605 -10.40 31.31 -41.21
N LYS A 606 -10.69 30.04 -41.49
CA LYS A 606 -11.82 29.60 -42.32
C LYS A 606 -12.99 29.03 -41.49
N LEU A 607 -12.90 29.06 -40.17
CA LEU A 607 -14.00 28.68 -39.29
C LEU A 607 -15.07 29.77 -39.27
N SER A 608 -16.34 29.37 -39.14
CA SER A 608 -17.42 30.33 -38.89
C SER A 608 -17.26 30.99 -37.50
N PRO A 609 -17.86 32.16 -37.25
CA PRO A 609 -17.76 32.82 -35.94
C PRO A 609 -18.18 31.93 -34.75
N PRO A 610 -19.27 31.13 -34.83
CA PRO A 610 -19.63 30.18 -33.76
C PRO A 610 -18.60 29.06 -33.57
N GLU A 611 -18.06 28.50 -34.66
CA GLU A 611 -17.00 27.48 -34.58
C GLU A 611 -15.71 28.04 -33.97
N THR A 612 -15.35 29.27 -34.31
CA THR A 612 -14.17 29.96 -33.78
C THR A 612 -14.30 30.19 -32.27
N ALA A 613 -15.47 30.63 -31.81
CA ALA A 613 -15.74 30.82 -30.38
C ALA A 613 -15.64 29.49 -29.62
N MET A 614 -16.30 28.43 -30.12
CA MET A 614 -16.26 27.11 -29.50
C MET A 614 -14.85 26.50 -29.50
N PHE A 615 -14.08 26.67 -30.57
CA PHE A 615 -12.69 26.23 -30.62
C PHE A 615 -11.86 26.90 -29.53
N THR A 616 -11.99 28.22 -29.40
CA THR A 616 -11.26 29.02 -28.40
C THR A 616 -11.62 28.60 -26.97
N GLU A 617 -12.90 28.33 -26.70
CA GLU A 617 -13.35 27.81 -25.40
C GLU A 617 -12.71 26.46 -25.07
N LEU A 618 -12.78 25.50 -26.00
CA LEU A 618 -12.22 24.16 -25.81
C LEU A 618 -10.69 24.20 -25.67
N GLU A 619 -10.02 25.05 -26.44
CA GLU A 619 -8.57 25.26 -26.31
C GLU A 619 -8.22 25.86 -24.94
N ALA A 620 -9.00 26.80 -24.42
CA ALA A 620 -8.80 27.33 -23.07
C ALA A 620 -9.02 26.26 -21.99
N GLU A 621 -10.07 25.45 -22.12
CA GLU A 621 -10.34 24.30 -21.22
C GLU A 621 -9.20 23.28 -21.26
N PHE A 622 -8.68 22.96 -22.45
CA PHE A 622 -7.54 22.07 -22.62
C PHE A 622 -6.29 22.63 -21.93
N HIS A 623 -5.97 23.92 -22.12
CA HIS A 623 -4.84 24.55 -21.44
C HIS A 623 -4.99 24.59 -19.92
N GLN A 624 -6.21 24.80 -19.40
CA GLN A 624 -6.46 24.77 -17.94
C GLN A 624 -6.13 23.42 -17.31
N GLN A 625 -6.25 22.31 -18.06
CA GLN A 625 -5.86 20.98 -17.58
C GLN A 625 -4.37 20.89 -17.24
N PHE A 626 -3.50 21.79 -17.74
CA PHE A 626 -2.07 21.80 -17.43
C PHE A 626 -1.71 22.63 -16.18
N ILE A 627 -2.62 23.48 -15.70
CA ILE A 627 -2.36 24.43 -14.59
C ILE A 627 -2.79 23.85 -13.24
N ARG A 628 -3.85 23.03 -13.22
CA ARG A 628 -4.42 22.49 -11.97
C ARG A 628 -3.47 21.49 -11.30
N GLN A 629 -3.20 21.64 -10.00
CA GLN A 629 -2.49 20.64 -9.20
C GLN A 629 -3.49 19.75 -8.44
N PRO A 630 -3.29 18.42 -8.36
CA PRO A 630 -4.21 17.53 -7.64
C PRO A 630 -3.96 17.62 -6.13
N GLN A 631 -4.81 18.36 -5.40
CA GLN A 631 -4.70 18.56 -3.94
C GLN A 631 -4.69 17.23 -3.16
N VAL A 632 -5.53 16.27 -3.55
CA VAL A 632 -5.64 14.96 -2.89
C VAL A 632 -4.32 14.20 -2.88
N TYR A 633 -3.53 14.27 -3.96
CA TYR A 633 -2.24 13.61 -4.03
C TYR A 633 -1.18 14.29 -3.14
N ILE A 634 -1.22 15.62 -3.09
CA ILE A 634 -0.36 16.41 -2.21
C ILE A 634 -0.60 16.00 -0.75
N ASP A 635 -1.85 15.79 -0.36
CA ASP A 635 -2.22 15.41 1.01
C ASP A 635 -1.70 14.00 1.36
N VAL A 636 -1.79 13.04 0.43
CA VAL A 636 -1.26 11.66 0.63
C VAL A 636 0.25 11.67 0.83
N VAL A 637 1.00 12.36 -0.02
CA VAL A 637 2.47 12.41 0.07
C VAL A 637 2.93 13.16 1.31
N LYS A 638 2.23 14.25 1.69
CA LYS A 638 2.52 14.98 2.95
C LYS A 638 2.31 14.11 4.19
N ASN A 639 1.25 13.30 4.22
CA ASN A 639 1.00 12.39 5.35
C ASN A 639 2.07 11.31 5.52
N GLN A 640 2.77 10.91 4.45
CA GLN A 640 3.87 9.94 4.54
C GLN A 640 5.15 10.53 5.14
N SER A 641 5.34 11.84 5.03
CA SER A 641 6.55 12.55 5.49
C SER A 641 6.40 13.21 6.87
N ALA A 642 5.32 12.90 7.60
CA ALA A 642 5.04 13.49 8.90
C ALA A 642 6.04 13.03 9.98
N SER A 643 6.42 13.92 10.90
CA SER A 643 7.39 13.68 12.00
C SER A 643 7.07 12.40 12.79
N LYS A 644 5.79 12.10 13.02
CA LYS A 644 5.33 10.88 13.70
C LYS A 644 5.78 9.60 12.98
N LYS A 645 5.62 9.53 11.66
CA LYS A 645 6.03 8.36 10.88
C LYS A 645 7.55 8.17 10.85
N VAL A 646 8.29 9.28 10.85
CA VAL A 646 9.77 9.23 10.96
C VAL A 646 10.18 8.67 12.32
N LEU A 647 9.53 9.09 13.42
CA LEU A 647 9.76 8.53 14.75
C LEU A 647 9.47 7.02 14.78
N GLU A 648 8.29 6.60 14.30
CA GLU A 648 7.90 5.18 14.21
C GLU A 648 8.97 4.35 13.46
N LYS A 649 9.49 4.89 12.33
CA LYS A 649 10.57 4.25 11.58
C LYS A 649 11.89 4.19 12.35
N ILE A 650 12.31 5.26 13.03
CA ILE A 650 13.53 5.24 13.86
C ILE A 650 13.44 4.09 14.85
N LEU A 651 12.31 4.00 15.56
CA LEU A 651 12.12 2.98 16.58
C LEU A 651 12.05 1.56 15.98
N HIS A 652 11.42 1.40 14.81
CA HIS A 652 11.44 0.16 14.03
C HIS A 652 12.87 -0.29 13.69
N LEU A 653 13.71 0.63 13.22
CA LEU A 653 15.11 0.33 12.89
C LEU A 653 15.93 -0.01 14.15
N VAL A 654 15.68 0.64 15.28
CA VAL A 654 16.33 0.33 16.57
C VAL A 654 16.00 -1.10 17.01
N HIS A 655 14.72 -1.47 16.98
CA HIS A 655 14.28 -2.80 17.38
C HIS A 655 14.96 -3.91 16.55
N HIS A 656 15.06 -3.70 15.23
CA HIS A 656 15.73 -4.64 14.31
C HIS A 656 17.25 -4.49 14.27
N LYS A 657 17.84 -3.61 15.09
CA LYS A 657 19.28 -3.30 15.12
C LYS A 657 19.83 -2.89 13.73
N HIS A 658 19.02 -2.21 12.93
CA HIS A 658 19.32 -1.88 11.53
C HIS A 658 20.14 -0.57 11.43
N VAL A 659 21.44 -0.68 11.71
CA VAL A 659 22.38 0.46 11.79
C VAL A 659 22.40 1.30 10.50
N GLU A 660 22.42 0.68 9.33
CA GLU A 660 22.48 1.39 8.03
C GLU A 660 21.26 2.30 7.80
N GLY A 661 20.09 1.88 8.31
CA GLY A 661 18.84 2.64 8.19
C GLY A 661 18.81 3.85 9.11
N LEU A 662 19.36 3.70 10.33
CA LEU A 662 19.53 4.82 11.27
C LEU A 662 20.54 5.84 10.74
N ALA A 663 21.62 5.36 10.11
CA ALA A 663 22.60 6.21 9.45
C ALA A 663 21.98 6.97 8.27
N TYR A 664 21.15 6.29 7.47
CA TYR A 664 20.39 6.89 6.38
C TYR A 664 19.47 8.02 6.89
N LEU A 665 18.68 7.77 7.94
CA LEU A 665 17.81 8.80 8.53
C LEU A 665 18.60 9.96 9.11
N SER A 666 19.66 9.69 9.87
CA SER A 666 20.52 10.72 10.44
C SER A 666 21.10 11.64 9.36
N ARG A 667 21.60 11.06 8.26
CA ARG A 667 22.15 11.82 7.13
C ARG A 667 21.10 12.72 6.47
N ASN A 668 19.87 12.24 6.32
CA ASN A 668 18.80 12.95 5.61
C ASN A 668 18.04 13.95 6.48
N LEU A 669 18.04 13.76 7.81
CA LEU A 669 17.50 14.72 8.77
C LEU A 669 18.45 15.88 9.04
N LEU A 670 19.77 15.66 8.94
CA LEU A 670 20.79 16.68 9.25
C LEU A 670 20.60 18.02 8.48
N PRO A 671 20.29 18.05 7.17
CA PRO A 671 20.03 19.32 6.49
C PRO A 671 18.77 20.05 6.99
N LEU A 672 17.77 19.30 7.46
CA LEU A 672 16.48 19.83 7.91
C LEU A 672 16.56 20.47 9.32
N THR A 673 17.57 20.10 10.11
CA THR A 673 17.76 20.62 11.48
C THR A 673 17.99 22.13 11.54
N GLN A 674 18.29 22.80 10.42
CA GLN A 674 18.49 24.25 10.40
C GLN A 674 17.19 25.03 10.57
N HIS A 675 16.05 24.44 10.19
CA HIS A 675 14.78 25.14 10.07
C HIS A 675 13.63 24.45 10.79
N ASP A 676 13.84 23.24 11.31
CA ASP A 676 12.81 22.41 11.93
C ASP A 676 13.31 21.80 13.25
N ASP A 677 12.61 22.10 14.35
CA ASP A 677 12.92 21.59 15.69
C ASP A 677 12.55 20.10 15.84
N ASP A 678 11.52 19.62 15.14
CA ASP A 678 11.20 18.19 15.10
C ASP A 678 12.32 17.42 14.39
N ALA A 679 12.84 17.98 13.29
CA ALA A 679 13.98 17.38 12.59
C ALA A 679 15.23 17.33 13.47
N LYS A 680 15.51 18.35 14.30
CA LYS A 680 16.61 18.33 15.29
C LYS A 680 16.43 17.18 16.28
N TYR A 681 15.21 16.98 16.78
CA TYR A 681 14.90 15.91 17.71
C TYR A 681 15.13 14.54 17.07
N LEU A 682 14.50 14.29 15.92
CA LEU A 682 14.59 13.02 15.18
C LEU A 682 16.03 12.72 14.72
N TYR A 683 16.79 13.72 14.30
CA TYR A 683 18.22 13.59 13.99
C TYR A 683 19.01 13.12 15.21
N SER A 684 18.80 13.77 16.36
CA SER A 684 19.53 13.44 17.59
C SER A 684 19.19 12.03 18.07
N LEU A 685 17.91 11.65 17.98
CA LEU A 685 17.42 10.31 18.35
C LEU A 685 17.98 9.22 17.44
N SER A 686 17.92 9.42 16.12
CA SER A 686 18.47 8.46 15.14
C SER A 686 19.98 8.30 15.26
N SER A 687 20.71 9.42 15.38
CA SER A 687 22.18 9.41 15.50
C SER A 687 22.66 8.76 16.79
N ALA A 688 22.02 9.08 17.93
CA ALA A 688 22.38 8.48 19.21
C ALA A 688 22.12 6.98 19.25
N ASN A 689 20.97 6.52 18.72
CA ASN A 689 20.68 5.09 18.63
C ASN A 689 21.65 4.35 17.69
N GLN A 690 22.01 4.97 16.55
CA GLN A 690 23.03 4.41 15.65
C GLN A 690 24.36 4.20 16.39
N LEU A 691 24.87 5.25 17.04
CA LEU A 691 26.14 5.20 17.78
C LEU A 691 26.09 4.19 18.93
N PHE A 692 24.95 4.06 19.58
CA PHE A 692 24.77 3.07 20.65
C PHE A 692 24.85 1.64 20.11
N LEU A 693 24.19 1.35 18.98
CA LEU A 693 24.26 0.03 18.32
C LEU A 693 25.67 -0.27 17.75
N GLU A 694 26.42 0.76 17.39
CA GLU A 694 27.85 0.67 17.02
C GLU A 694 28.79 0.52 18.24
N ASN A 695 28.24 0.36 19.45
CA ASN A 695 28.99 0.22 20.71
C ASN A 695 29.83 1.46 21.08
N LYS A 696 29.32 2.67 20.81
CA LYS A 696 29.93 3.97 21.15
C LYS A 696 29.04 4.79 22.11
N PRO A 697 28.80 4.31 23.35
CA PRO A 697 27.84 4.91 24.27
C PRO A 697 28.19 6.36 24.68
N SER A 698 29.46 6.71 24.78
CA SER A 698 29.89 8.08 25.11
C SER A 698 29.51 9.08 24.01
N GLU A 699 29.73 8.71 22.75
CA GLU A 699 29.37 9.54 21.59
C GLU A 699 27.85 9.61 21.43
N ALA A 700 27.15 8.49 21.64
CA ALA A 700 25.69 8.43 21.63
C ALA A 700 25.07 9.38 22.67
N LEU A 701 25.61 9.39 23.90
CA LEU A 701 25.14 10.30 24.95
C LEU A 701 25.40 11.76 24.59
N GLN A 702 26.56 12.05 23.99
CA GLN A 702 26.84 13.40 23.51
C GLN A 702 25.86 13.81 22.41
N ALA A 703 25.55 12.92 21.46
CA ALA A 703 24.64 13.18 20.35
C ALA A 703 23.22 13.49 20.84
N ILE A 704 22.63 12.68 21.72
CA ILE A 704 21.27 12.91 22.22
C ILE A 704 21.19 14.20 23.05
N GLN A 705 22.24 14.55 23.80
CA GLN A 705 22.29 15.76 24.62
C GLN A 705 22.46 17.07 23.82
N GLN A 706 22.75 17.00 22.51
CA GLN A 706 22.78 18.19 21.66
C GLN A 706 21.39 18.80 21.49
N TYR A 707 20.34 17.96 21.50
CA TYR A 707 18.97 18.44 21.48
C TYR A 707 18.63 19.13 22.81
N LYS A 708 18.11 20.37 22.71
CA LYS A 708 17.76 21.22 23.86
C LYS A 708 16.25 21.52 23.95
N GLY A 709 15.44 20.88 23.11
CA GLY A 709 13.99 21.06 23.09
C GLY A 709 13.29 20.27 24.18
N LYS A 710 12.01 19.98 23.97
CA LYS A 710 11.21 19.19 24.93
C LYS A 710 11.65 17.73 24.88
N HIS A 711 12.06 17.18 26.02
CA HIS A 711 12.40 15.76 26.16
C HIS A 711 11.13 14.96 26.41
N ASP A 712 10.81 14.05 25.49
CA ASP A 712 9.74 13.08 25.67
C ASP A 712 10.25 11.80 26.36
N GLU A 713 9.38 10.81 26.48
CA GLU A 713 9.72 9.54 27.12
C GLU A 713 10.80 8.76 26.35
N HIS A 714 10.81 8.78 25.01
CA HIS A 714 11.81 8.08 24.20
C HIS A 714 13.21 8.67 24.40
N TYR A 715 13.31 10.00 24.43
CA TYR A 715 14.55 10.72 24.77
C TYR A 715 15.07 10.29 26.14
N LEU A 716 14.19 10.28 27.14
CA LEU A 716 14.55 9.97 28.52
C LEU A 716 14.96 8.49 28.67
N LYS A 717 14.25 7.56 28.02
CA LYS A 717 14.61 6.13 27.99
C LYS A 717 16.01 5.91 27.43
N LEU A 718 16.33 6.49 26.27
CA LEU A 718 17.67 6.38 25.67
C LEU A 718 18.73 7.03 26.56
N THR A 719 18.45 8.20 27.12
CA THR A 719 19.38 8.90 28.02
C THR A 719 19.65 8.07 29.27
N LEU A 720 18.62 7.45 29.86
CA LEU A 720 18.76 6.57 31.01
C LEU A 720 19.62 5.35 30.67
N GLN A 721 19.33 4.69 29.55
CA GLN A 721 20.10 3.53 29.10
C GLN A 721 21.59 3.88 28.94
N LEU A 722 21.89 4.97 28.25
CA LEU A 722 23.26 5.45 28.05
C LEU A 722 23.95 5.86 29.37
N SER A 723 23.22 6.52 30.26
CA SER A 723 23.75 6.96 31.56
C SER A 723 24.12 5.78 32.44
N LEU A 724 23.27 4.75 32.47
CA LEU A 724 23.55 3.50 33.20
C LEU A 724 24.73 2.74 32.58
N THR A 725 24.80 2.62 31.25
CA THR A 725 25.93 1.99 30.55
C THR A 725 27.25 2.70 30.85
N LEU A 726 27.24 4.02 31.00
CA LEU A 726 28.42 4.83 31.32
C LEU A 726 28.65 5.04 32.83
N ALA A 727 27.87 4.39 33.69
CA ALA A 727 27.89 4.54 35.14
C ALA A 727 27.76 6.01 35.64
N LYS A 728 27.04 6.85 34.90
CA LYS A 728 26.72 8.25 35.25
C LYS A 728 25.47 8.30 36.14
N LEU A 729 25.62 7.94 37.41
CA LEU A 729 24.49 7.77 38.35
C LEU A 729 23.68 9.05 38.57
N ASP A 730 24.32 10.23 38.66
CA ASP A 730 23.60 11.50 38.86
C ASP A 730 22.66 11.80 37.70
N LEU A 731 23.15 11.63 36.46
CA LEU A 731 22.34 11.82 35.27
C LEU A 731 21.22 10.77 35.16
N ALA A 732 21.49 9.51 35.55
CA ALA A 732 20.46 8.48 35.59
C ALA A 732 19.36 8.82 36.61
N SER A 733 19.74 9.34 37.78
CA SER A 733 18.83 9.77 38.84
C SER A 733 17.92 10.93 38.39
N ASP A 734 18.50 11.99 37.82
CA ASP A 734 17.77 13.14 37.26
C ASP A 734 16.83 12.73 36.12
N THR A 735 17.23 11.76 35.31
CA THR A 735 16.42 11.25 34.19
C THR A 735 15.25 10.41 34.70
N LEU A 736 15.47 9.57 35.71
CA LEU A 736 14.43 8.75 36.33
C LEU A 736 13.36 9.59 37.04
N GLN A 737 13.73 10.68 37.70
CA GLN A 737 12.77 11.62 38.30
C GLN A 737 11.75 12.13 37.27
N LYS A 738 12.22 12.42 36.04
CA LYS A 738 11.33 12.87 34.93
C LYS A 738 10.50 11.71 34.38
N LEU A 739 11.07 10.51 34.28
CA LEU A 739 10.35 9.33 33.80
C LEU A 739 9.21 8.94 34.74
N ILE A 740 9.35 9.13 36.05
CA ILE A 740 8.28 8.86 37.03
C ILE A 740 7.01 9.67 36.73
N GLU A 741 7.11 10.87 36.15
CA GLU A 741 5.93 11.65 35.73
C GLU A 741 5.09 10.93 34.65
N TYR A 742 5.69 10.00 33.90
CA TYR A 742 5.02 9.19 32.88
C TYR A 742 4.46 7.88 33.45
N SER A 743 5.16 7.27 34.41
CA SER A 743 4.76 5.99 35.01
C SER A 743 5.43 5.73 36.35
N ASP A 744 4.64 5.26 37.31
CA ASP A 744 5.14 4.84 38.63
C ASP A 744 6.08 3.63 38.55
N LEU A 745 6.08 2.90 37.42
CA LEU A 745 6.95 1.75 37.18
C LEU A 745 8.44 2.11 37.13
N TYR A 746 8.77 3.41 37.02
CA TYR A 746 10.14 3.87 37.12
C TYR A 746 10.63 4.03 38.58
N LEU A 747 9.73 4.02 39.58
CA LEU A 747 10.08 4.17 41.00
C LEU A 747 11.07 3.11 41.52
N PRO A 748 10.91 1.79 41.22
CA PRO A 748 11.87 0.79 41.67
C PRO A 748 13.28 0.98 41.10
N PHE A 749 13.38 1.50 39.87
CA PHE A 749 14.66 1.83 39.24
C PHE A 749 15.29 3.07 39.87
N TYR A 750 14.47 4.08 40.17
CA TYR A 750 14.91 5.28 40.87
C TYR A 750 15.42 4.95 42.28
N ALA A 751 14.69 4.14 43.05
CA ALA A 751 15.13 3.63 44.34
C ALA A 751 16.47 2.87 44.23
N HIS A 752 16.63 2.06 43.19
CA HIS A 752 17.88 1.34 42.94
C HIS A 752 19.05 2.28 42.66
N VAL A 753 18.86 3.31 41.84
CA VAL A 753 19.91 4.31 41.55
C VAL A 753 20.25 5.12 42.81
N LEU A 754 19.26 5.54 43.60
CA LEU A 754 19.47 6.22 44.89
C LEU A 754 20.30 5.36 45.85
N ARG A 755 20.01 4.05 45.91
CA ARG A 755 20.82 3.10 46.68
C ARG A 755 22.27 3.09 46.20
N LEU A 756 22.51 3.03 44.89
CA LEU A 756 23.87 3.06 44.33
C LEU A 756 24.61 4.39 44.60
N GLN A 757 23.87 5.50 44.74
CA GLN A 757 24.40 6.81 45.16
C GLN A 757 24.63 6.91 46.68
N GLY A 758 24.18 5.93 47.48
CA GLY A 758 24.29 5.93 48.94
C GLY A 758 23.15 6.62 49.68
N HIS A 759 22.07 7.03 48.99
CA HIS A 759 20.88 7.65 49.59
C HIS A 759 19.91 6.59 50.14
N LEU A 760 20.37 5.82 51.14
CA LEU A 760 19.70 4.59 51.59
C LEU A 760 18.27 4.81 52.09
N ASN A 761 18.04 5.78 52.98
CA ASN A 761 16.71 6.04 53.54
C ASN A 761 15.70 6.47 52.48
N GLN A 762 16.13 7.28 51.51
CA GLN A 762 15.27 7.70 50.40
C GLN A 762 14.93 6.51 49.50
N ALA A 763 15.92 5.65 49.19
CA ALA A 763 15.70 4.45 48.40
C ALA A 763 14.65 3.51 49.05
N VAL A 764 14.73 3.30 50.37
CA VAL A 764 13.74 2.49 51.11
C VAL A 764 12.34 3.07 50.99
N ASN A 765 12.19 4.38 51.23
CA ASN A 765 10.87 5.02 51.16
C ASN A 765 10.25 4.88 49.76
N ILE A 766 11.03 5.12 48.70
CA ILE A 766 10.54 4.99 47.32
C ILE A 766 10.13 3.55 46.99
N TYR A 767 10.88 2.55 47.48
CA TYR A 767 10.46 1.15 47.33
C TYR A 767 9.13 0.86 48.03
N LEU A 768 8.95 1.35 49.26
CA LEU A 768 7.73 1.16 50.04
C LEU A 768 6.54 1.87 49.39
N ASP A 769 6.69 3.11 48.95
CA ASP A 769 5.64 3.89 48.28
C ASP A 769 5.15 3.17 47.01
N TYR A 770 6.07 2.59 46.23
CA TYR A 770 5.71 1.80 45.05
C TYR A 770 4.99 0.50 45.42
N LEU A 771 5.50 -0.23 46.42
CA LEU A 771 4.95 -1.52 46.84
C LEU A 771 3.61 -1.40 47.59
N GLU A 772 3.31 -0.26 48.18
CA GLU A 772 1.97 0.05 48.71
C GLU A 772 0.93 0.06 47.58
N LYS A 773 1.29 0.61 46.43
CA LYS A 773 0.43 0.63 45.24
C LYS A 773 0.43 -0.71 44.49
N TYR A 774 1.57 -1.39 44.43
CA TYR A 774 1.75 -2.64 43.69
C TYR A 774 2.24 -3.79 44.59
N PRO A 775 1.41 -4.24 45.56
CA PRO A 775 1.82 -5.24 46.54
C PRO A 775 2.10 -6.62 45.94
N SER A 776 1.62 -6.88 44.73
CA SER A 776 1.85 -8.11 43.96
C SER A 776 3.21 -8.15 43.24
N ASP A 777 4.00 -7.07 43.25
CA ASP A 777 5.33 -7.05 42.60
C ASP A 777 6.39 -7.77 43.44
N VAL A 778 6.45 -9.08 43.24
CA VAL A 778 7.42 -9.99 43.86
C VAL A 778 8.86 -9.55 43.60
N THR A 779 9.18 -9.10 42.38
CA THR A 779 10.56 -8.73 42.01
C THR A 779 11.04 -7.54 42.82
N THR A 780 10.16 -6.56 43.03
CA THR A 780 10.49 -5.37 43.82
C THR A 780 10.56 -5.70 45.31
N TRP A 781 9.70 -6.58 45.84
CA TRP A 781 9.83 -7.10 47.21
C TRP A 781 11.16 -7.83 47.44
N LEU A 782 11.59 -8.69 46.52
CA LEU A 782 12.88 -9.38 46.60
C LEU A 782 14.05 -8.38 46.61
N LYS A 783 14.02 -7.37 45.72
CA LYS A 783 15.05 -6.32 45.67
C LYS A 783 15.12 -5.52 46.98
N LEU A 784 13.98 -5.19 47.57
CA LEU A 784 13.90 -4.51 48.86
C LEU A 784 14.44 -5.42 49.99
N GLY A 785 14.05 -6.70 50.02
CA GLY A 785 14.54 -7.67 51.00
C GLY A 785 16.05 -7.83 50.96
N MET A 786 16.62 -8.06 49.78
CA MET A 786 18.08 -8.13 49.58
C MET A 786 18.77 -6.83 49.99
N PHE A 787 18.18 -5.68 49.66
CA PHE A 787 18.71 -4.39 50.08
C PHE A 787 18.73 -4.24 51.61
N MET A 788 17.68 -4.69 52.31
CA MET A 788 17.60 -4.64 53.78
C MET A 788 18.64 -5.55 54.45
N VAL A 789 18.92 -6.71 53.86
CA VAL A 789 20.04 -7.57 54.30
C VAL A 789 21.38 -6.81 54.18
N ASP A 790 21.62 -6.15 53.04
CA ASP A 790 22.87 -5.42 52.80
C ASP A 790 23.10 -4.26 53.79
N VAL A 791 22.03 -3.66 54.32
CA VAL A 791 22.11 -2.59 55.34
C VAL A 791 21.94 -3.11 56.79
N ASN A 792 21.98 -4.43 56.98
CA ASN A 792 21.87 -5.12 58.27
C ASN A 792 20.55 -4.84 59.03
N GLN A 793 19.45 -4.66 58.30
CA GLN A 793 18.09 -4.49 58.82
C GLN A 793 17.29 -5.80 58.64
N ILE A 794 17.65 -6.81 59.43
CA ILE A 794 17.20 -8.20 59.23
C ILE A 794 15.67 -8.36 59.39
N ASP A 795 15.03 -7.69 60.34
CA ASP A 795 13.57 -7.77 60.54
C ASP A 795 12.79 -7.19 59.33
N SER A 796 13.29 -6.08 58.78
CA SER A 796 12.72 -5.48 57.56
C SER A 796 12.96 -6.36 56.34
N ALA A 797 14.12 -7.02 56.25
CA ALA A 797 14.39 -8.00 55.20
C ALA A 797 13.42 -9.19 55.26
N PHE A 798 13.21 -9.77 56.45
CA PHE A 798 12.26 -10.85 56.68
C PHE A 798 10.84 -10.46 56.26
N THR A 799 10.43 -9.24 56.63
CA THR A 799 9.10 -8.71 56.26
C THR A 799 8.96 -8.58 54.74
N ALA A 800 9.97 -8.06 54.04
CA ALA A 800 9.94 -7.92 52.59
C ALA A 800 9.87 -9.28 51.86
N PHE A 801 10.66 -10.27 52.29
CA PHE A 801 10.59 -11.62 51.72
C PHE A 801 9.27 -12.32 52.04
N SER A 802 8.69 -12.08 53.21
CA SER A 802 7.37 -12.61 53.57
C SER A 802 6.27 -12.05 52.68
N ASN A 803 6.32 -10.75 52.37
CA ASN A 803 5.40 -10.13 51.40
C ASN A 803 5.61 -10.65 49.98
N ALA A 804 6.86 -10.93 49.58
CA ALA A 804 7.14 -11.60 48.31
C ALA A 804 6.46 -12.98 48.24
N LEU A 805 6.47 -13.77 49.32
CA LEU A 805 5.78 -15.06 49.40
C LEU A 805 4.25 -14.95 49.46
N ASN A 806 3.72 -13.89 50.06
CA ASN A 806 2.29 -13.64 50.04
C ASN A 806 1.79 -13.38 48.61
N ALA A 807 2.61 -12.72 47.78
CA ALA A 807 2.32 -12.47 46.38
C ALA A 807 2.59 -13.71 45.47
N ASP A 808 3.67 -14.46 45.74
CA ASP A 808 4.00 -15.73 45.06
C ASP A 808 4.46 -16.78 46.08
N PRO A 809 3.54 -17.65 46.56
CA PRO A 809 3.85 -18.64 47.59
C PRO A 809 4.95 -19.65 47.20
N ASN A 810 5.19 -19.83 45.89
CA ASN A 810 6.16 -20.79 45.38
C ASN A 810 7.51 -20.14 45.05
N ASN A 811 7.74 -18.88 45.46
CA ASN A 811 8.97 -18.18 45.13
C ASN A 811 10.18 -18.71 45.91
N GLN A 812 11.00 -19.55 45.27
CA GLN A 812 12.15 -20.20 45.91
C GLN A 812 13.16 -19.21 46.51
N VAL A 813 13.38 -18.07 45.84
CA VAL A 813 14.36 -17.06 46.29
C VAL A 813 13.94 -16.48 47.64
N ALA A 814 12.67 -16.11 47.79
CA ALA A 814 12.16 -15.59 49.07
C ALA A 814 12.20 -16.65 50.18
N GLN A 815 11.88 -17.93 49.87
CA GLN A 815 11.96 -19.03 50.83
C GLN A 815 13.40 -19.24 51.33
N ASP A 816 14.37 -19.26 50.41
CA ASP A 816 15.78 -19.47 50.75
C ASP A 816 16.33 -18.35 51.64
N TYR A 817 15.99 -17.09 51.35
CA TYR A 817 16.42 -15.95 52.18
C TYR A 817 15.78 -15.94 53.57
N ILE A 818 14.49 -16.27 53.68
CA ILE A 818 13.82 -16.41 54.97
C ILE A 818 14.50 -17.51 55.79
N HIS A 819 14.77 -18.67 55.18
CA HIS A 819 15.44 -19.77 55.87
C HIS A 819 16.84 -19.40 56.35
N GLN A 820 17.62 -18.67 55.54
CA GLN A 820 18.94 -18.17 55.93
C GLN A 820 18.87 -17.18 57.10
N ILE A 821 17.89 -16.28 57.09
CA ILE A 821 17.66 -15.33 58.19
C ILE A 821 17.30 -16.08 59.48
N GLU A 822 16.38 -17.05 59.41
CA GLU A 822 15.97 -17.86 60.55
C GLU A 822 17.13 -18.68 61.13
N GLN A 823 17.95 -19.30 60.28
CA GLN A 823 19.16 -20.02 60.71
C GLN A 823 20.20 -19.09 61.33
N ALA A 824 20.37 -17.87 60.81
CA ALA A 824 21.30 -16.90 61.37
C ALA A 824 20.85 -16.41 62.75
N CYS A 825 19.55 -16.20 62.95
CA CYS A 825 18.98 -15.86 64.26
C CYS A 825 19.12 -17.01 65.27
N GLN A 826 18.89 -18.27 64.85
CA GLN A 826 19.06 -19.45 65.70
C GLN A 826 20.51 -19.74 66.12
N ASN A 827 21.49 -19.32 65.33
CA ASN A 827 22.91 -19.46 65.65
C ASN A 827 23.48 -18.27 66.46
N ALA A 828 22.72 -17.19 66.62
CA ALA A 828 23.10 -15.99 67.35
C ALA A 828 22.49 -15.92 68.78
N GLU A 829 21.45 -16.71 69.05
CA GLU A 829 20.97 -17.07 70.40
C GLU A 829 21.86 -18.15 71.04
#